data_AF-A0A2J8NCY6-F1
#
_entry.id   AF-A0A2J8NCY6-F1
#
_cell.length_a   1.000
_cell.length_b   1.000
_cell.length_c   1.000
_cell.angle_alpha   90.00
_cell.angle_beta   90.00
_cell.angle_gamma   90.00
#
_symmetry.space_group_name_H-M   'P 1'
#
loop_
_entity.id
_entity.type
_entity.pdbx_description
1 polymer ?
#
loop_
_entity_poly.entity_id
_entity_poly.type
_entity_poly.pdbx_seq_one_letter_code
_entity_poly.pdbx_strand_id
1 'polypeptide(L)'
;KDVIMQDFPAEIFLQRPKIVQSLLSLLKLAFGGDGKHRLALQSVSCLQQLCMYLRNRLNFHRDPGFFSNKHDTVSQNSSLSYCHEARGTHHSQNPSPGSSSPRPSVVGRTGQRPRGDGQDWDAASSSGSSSHAHVNSRISVHSPLDMGHIDLPELETEDTLELQFQQLSLPQFCVSILESAVPLLRTGSRQVIIRVLELLTEDMTLIGEAISTDIWDDSSLFGIDMKEKLLLVLGALGETMCYHKSSISLEQPEVMLVHHRMAFISISLFAVRLLQTLLPVEKASEFLSEPMSTALFLLSLDMPISLEYPNIHEAVVAYLEQLNSENYSIYKRTAEAVYSIECTCNFLSDIGKEGEKNLLELVELADQALRSFSYHQHFPLIKEIISICSKIWKSAQASPLLQGESQKVLLHMLSHPLPRVKAETYHHCLEITKECLGVHNVTKPVSSLCNGIHFLLHPKVLYEISVFGIQEPKSEVNTAAKAILLYLLQGRLMMTALTWNKFIESLCPVIPILQGYADTEDPLGNCILLLSKASSDTEEILPCTTRLKSMLRLLLVKKPSVRSLALKLLAFHLTSEEGADTKRPLIDARVLSRVTNLFIVKKPIELKLDDRRELVIKLETVEKVYEIFTSDDVDLVLRKSAAEQLAVIMQGCRMFGTTMPHTLEEGFMW
;
A
#
# COMPACT_ATOMS: atom_id res chain seq x y z
N LYS A 1 56.97 -6.64 2.61
CA LYS A 1 55.80 -7.05 1.82
C LYS A 1 55.83 -8.57 1.70
N ASP A 2 54.74 -9.20 2.13
CA ASP A 2 54.06 -10.29 1.44
C ASP A 2 54.76 -11.67 1.34
N VAL A 3 56.04 -11.83 1.70
CA VAL A 3 56.77 -13.13 1.72
C VAL A 3 55.99 -14.22 2.48
N ILE A 4 55.75 -14.02 3.78
CA ILE A 4 55.08 -15.02 4.64
C ILE A 4 53.66 -15.38 4.14
N MET A 5 52.93 -14.40 3.57
CA MET A 5 51.57 -14.61 3.03
C MET A 5 51.54 -15.21 1.62
N GLN A 6 52.70 -15.43 0.99
CA GLN A 6 52.85 -16.09 -0.31
C GLN A 6 53.48 -17.48 -0.18
N ASP A 7 54.37 -17.68 0.80
CA ASP A 7 55.07 -18.94 1.04
C ASP A 7 54.18 -20.01 1.71
N PHE A 8 53.14 -19.60 2.45
CA PHE A 8 52.27 -20.50 3.23
C PHE A 8 50.79 -20.46 2.76
N PRO A 9 50.10 -21.62 2.69
CA PRO A 9 48.65 -21.68 2.48
C PRO A 9 47.88 -20.83 3.50
N ALA A 10 46.87 -20.10 3.03
CA ALA A 10 46.10 -19.14 3.82
C ALA A 10 45.43 -19.78 5.06
N GLU A 11 45.05 -21.05 4.98
CA GLU A 11 44.44 -21.80 6.07
C GLU A 11 45.36 -21.97 7.29
N ILE A 12 46.69 -21.91 7.12
CA ILE A 12 47.66 -22.03 8.23
C ILE A 12 47.52 -20.86 9.21
N PHE A 13 47.16 -19.66 8.74
CA PHE A 13 46.94 -18.50 9.60
C PHE A 13 45.67 -18.62 10.46
N LEU A 14 44.75 -19.52 10.10
CA LEU A 14 43.58 -19.89 10.92
C LEU A 14 43.93 -21.01 11.91
N GLN A 15 44.74 -21.99 11.48
CA GLN A 15 45.25 -23.07 12.33
C GLN A 15 46.26 -22.60 13.40
N ARG A 16 46.96 -21.49 13.14
CA ARG A 16 47.96 -20.88 14.05
C ARG A 16 47.66 -19.38 14.24
N PRO A 17 46.54 -19.01 14.90
CA PRO A 17 46.00 -17.66 14.80
C PRO A 17 46.72 -16.58 15.61
N LYS A 18 47.86 -16.88 16.27
CA LYS A 18 48.72 -15.89 16.96
C LYS A 18 49.05 -14.68 16.07
N ILE A 19 49.25 -14.90 14.75
CA ILE A 19 49.48 -13.84 13.75
C ILE A 19 48.20 -13.02 13.51
N VAL A 20 47.05 -13.67 13.31
CA VAL A 20 45.76 -13.01 13.07
C VAL A 20 45.32 -12.19 14.28
N GLN A 21 45.41 -12.76 15.49
CA GLN A 21 45.14 -12.08 16.75
C GLN A 21 46.04 -10.85 16.93
N SER A 22 47.32 -10.95 16.55
CA SER A 22 48.24 -9.80 16.54
C SER A 22 47.77 -8.71 15.57
N LEU A 23 47.42 -9.06 14.32
CA LEU A 23 46.90 -8.11 13.32
C LEU A 23 45.61 -7.42 13.77
N LEU A 24 44.67 -8.17 14.37
CA LEU A 24 43.43 -7.63 14.94
C LEU A 24 43.71 -6.71 16.15
N SER A 25 44.67 -7.04 17.01
CA SER A 25 45.07 -6.17 18.11
C SER A 25 45.66 -4.84 17.64
N LEU A 26 46.39 -4.84 16.52
CA LEU A 26 46.96 -3.63 15.90
C LEU A 26 45.88 -2.71 15.30
N LEU A 27 44.69 -3.22 14.95
CA LEU A 27 43.55 -2.38 14.54
C LEU A 27 43.10 -1.43 15.66
N LYS A 28 43.13 -1.89 16.93
CA LYS A 28 42.75 -1.10 18.10
C LYS A 28 43.66 0.12 18.33
N LEU A 29 44.83 0.17 17.68
CA LEU A 29 45.77 1.31 17.72
C LEU A 29 45.43 2.43 16.71
N ALA A 30 44.41 2.28 15.87
CA ALA A 30 44.05 3.27 14.83
C ALA A 30 43.73 4.68 15.38
N PHE A 31 43.15 4.75 16.58
CA PHE A 31 42.83 6.00 17.27
C PHE A 31 44.02 6.60 18.06
N GLY A 32 45.18 5.94 18.05
CA GLY A 32 46.37 6.37 18.79
C GLY A 32 47.21 7.41 18.03
N GLY A 33 47.61 8.46 18.74
CA GLY A 33 48.62 9.41 18.29
C GLY A 33 50.00 8.78 18.03
N ASP A 34 50.88 9.54 17.36
CA ASP A 34 52.26 9.20 17.00
C ASP A 34 52.38 7.99 16.05
N GLY A 35 51.89 8.16 14.81
CA GLY A 35 52.16 7.26 13.68
C GLY A 35 51.50 5.88 13.73
N LYS A 36 50.94 5.46 14.86
CA LYS A 36 50.27 4.15 15.09
C LYS A 36 49.16 3.86 14.07
N HIS A 37 48.43 4.90 13.65
CA HIS A 37 47.48 4.86 12.53
C HIS A 37 48.04 4.24 11.23
N ARG A 38 49.35 4.37 10.95
CA ARG A 38 49.99 3.72 9.78
C ARG A 38 50.11 2.20 9.98
N LEU A 39 50.39 1.73 11.20
CA LEU A 39 50.47 0.29 11.52
C LEU A 39 49.08 -0.36 11.44
N ALA A 40 48.05 0.31 11.95
CA ALA A 40 46.66 -0.13 11.80
C ALA A 40 46.29 -0.29 10.32
N LEU A 41 46.58 0.69 9.46
CA LEU A 41 46.33 0.60 8.01
C LEU A 41 47.12 -0.50 7.30
N GLN A 42 48.34 -0.84 7.74
CA GLN A 42 49.05 -2.02 7.20
C GLN A 42 48.43 -3.33 7.69
N SER A 43 47.89 -3.35 8.91
CA SER A 43 47.19 -4.53 9.46
C SER A 43 45.87 -4.79 8.72
N VAL A 44 45.09 -3.73 8.43
CA VAL A 44 43.91 -3.80 7.53
C VAL A 44 44.28 -4.39 6.18
N SER A 45 45.35 -3.90 5.53
CA SER A 45 45.80 -4.40 4.22
C SER A 45 46.28 -5.85 4.27
N CYS A 46 46.87 -6.30 5.38
CA CYS A 46 47.34 -7.67 5.57
C CYS A 46 46.17 -8.65 5.77
N LEU A 47 45.18 -8.25 6.59
CA LEU A 47 43.93 -8.99 6.77
C LEU A 47 43.15 -9.09 5.46
N GLN A 48 43.10 -8.02 4.66
CA GLN A 48 42.43 -8.03 3.35
C GLN A 48 43.08 -9.02 2.38
N GLN A 49 44.42 -9.07 2.33
CA GLN A 49 45.14 -10.07 1.55
C GLN A 49 44.82 -11.49 2.03
N LEU A 50 44.76 -11.72 3.34
CA LEU A 50 44.38 -13.02 3.91
C LEU A 50 42.93 -13.41 3.55
N CYS A 51 41.95 -12.51 3.64
CA CYS A 51 40.58 -12.77 3.21
C CYS A 51 40.51 -13.17 1.73
N MET A 52 41.20 -12.42 0.86
CA MET A 52 41.28 -12.70 -0.58
C MET A 52 41.90 -14.08 -0.85
N TYR A 53 42.97 -14.44 -0.15
CA TYR A 53 43.62 -15.75 -0.31
C TYR A 53 42.75 -16.89 0.23
N LEU A 54 42.07 -16.73 1.36
CA LEU A 54 41.11 -17.71 1.87
C LEU A 54 39.96 -17.94 0.88
N ARG A 55 39.40 -16.87 0.28
CA ARG A 55 38.36 -16.98 -0.75
C ARG A 55 38.84 -17.72 -1.99
N ASN A 56 40.06 -17.43 -2.44
CA ASN A 56 40.65 -18.14 -3.59
C ASN A 56 40.90 -19.62 -3.28
N ARG A 57 41.23 -19.98 -2.04
CA ARG A 57 41.39 -21.38 -1.59
C ARG A 57 40.04 -22.11 -1.51
N LEU A 58 39.00 -21.48 -0.96
CA LEU A 58 37.64 -22.02 -0.93
C LEU A 58 37.13 -22.32 -2.34
N ASN A 59 37.27 -21.36 -3.26
CA ASN A 59 36.83 -21.51 -4.64
C ASN A 59 37.64 -22.60 -5.40
N PHE A 60 38.95 -22.73 -5.13
CA PHE A 60 39.77 -23.83 -5.68
C PHE A 60 39.28 -25.22 -5.23
N HIS A 61 38.92 -25.40 -3.95
CA HIS A 61 38.40 -26.68 -3.44
C HIS A 61 36.94 -26.94 -3.84
N ARG A 62 36.19 -25.91 -4.23
CA ARG A 62 34.80 -26.00 -4.73
C ARG A 62 34.70 -26.29 -6.24
N ASP A 63 35.79 -26.18 -7.00
CA ASP A 63 35.81 -26.46 -8.44
C ASP A 63 35.71 -27.98 -8.73
N PRO A 64 34.63 -28.45 -9.40
CA PRO A 64 34.48 -29.87 -9.75
C PRO A 64 35.61 -30.42 -10.64
N GLY A 65 36.31 -29.55 -11.38
CA GLY A 65 37.46 -29.91 -12.21
C GLY A 65 38.71 -30.32 -11.41
N PHE A 66 38.81 -29.91 -10.14
CA PHE A 66 39.89 -30.28 -9.23
C PHE A 66 39.50 -31.35 -8.20
N PHE A 67 38.27 -31.88 -8.27
CA PHE A 67 37.73 -32.88 -7.33
C PHE A 67 38.36 -34.27 -7.53
N SER A 68 39.62 -34.42 -7.11
CA SER A 68 40.37 -35.67 -7.17
C SER A 68 39.84 -36.66 -6.14
N ASN A 69 39.09 -37.67 -6.60
CA ASN A 69 38.46 -38.69 -5.75
C ASN A 69 39.46 -39.73 -5.19
N LYS A 70 40.49 -39.26 -4.48
CA LYS A 70 41.53 -40.05 -3.82
C LYS A 70 41.17 -40.32 -2.36
N HIS A 71 40.51 -41.45 -2.12
CA HIS A 71 40.54 -42.10 -0.81
C HIS A 71 41.93 -42.73 -0.55
N ASP A 72 42.95 -41.89 -0.36
CA ASP A 72 44.25 -42.36 0.14
C ASP A 72 44.11 -42.62 1.66
N THR A 73 44.02 -43.91 2.03
CA THR A 73 43.86 -44.33 3.43
C THR A 73 45.15 -44.15 4.23
N VAL A 74 45.24 -43.08 5.02
CA VAL A 74 45.79 -43.05 6.41
C VAL A 74 45.68 -41.64 6.98
N SER A 75 44.75 -41.45 7.92
CA SER A 75 44.83 -40.61 9.13
C SER A 75 43.43 -40.46 9.72
N GLN A 76 43.13 -41.19 10.80
CA GLN A 76 41.97 -40.87 11.63
C GLN A 76 42.38 -39.75 12.59
N ASN A 77 42.04 -38.49 12.27
CA ASN A 77 41.82 -37.38 13.21
C ASN A 77 41.47 -36.07 12.48
N SER A 78 40.26 -36.00 11.90
CA SER A 78 39.63 -34.75 11.49
C SER A 78 38.10 -34.90 11.52
N SER A 79 37.46 -34.22 12.48
CA SER A 79 36.03 -34.38 12.77
C SER A 79 35.15 -33.56 11.82
N LEU A 80 34.92 -34.07 10.61
CA LEU A 80 33.78 -33.68 9.79
C LEU A 80 32.52 -34.39 10.31
N SER A 81 31.60 -33.63 10.91
CA SER A 81 30.35 -34.14 11.47
C SER A 81 29.31 -34.47 10.39
N TYR A 82 29.52 -35.58 9.67
CA TYR A 82 28.47 -36.18 8.85
C TYR A 82 27.39 -36.80 9.75
N CYS A 83 26.23 -36.14 9.84
CA CYS A 83 25.04 -36.72 10.47
C CYS A 83 24.58 -37.94 9.68
N HIS A 84 24.64 -39.12 10.29
CA HIS A 84 24.21 -40.37 9.68
C HIS A 84 22.70 -40.53 9.89
N GLU A 85 21.88 -40.16 8.90
CA GLU A 85 20.42 -40.25 9.01
C GLU A 85 19.94 -41.69 9.24
N ALA A 86 19.05 -41.85 10.21
CA ALA A 86 18.32 -43.09 10.44
C ALA A 86 17.10 -43.16 9.49
N ARG A 87 16.76 -44.37 9.03
CA ARG A 87 15.72 -44.63 8.03
C ARG A 87 14.37 -43.95 8.36
N GLY A 88 13.95 -43.02 7.52
CA GLY A 88 12.57 -42.56 7.38
C GLY A 88 12.13 -42.60 5.91
N THR A 89 10.98 -43.21 5.60
CA THR A 89 10.43 -43.25 4.24
C THR A 89 9.42 -42.13 4.01
N HIS A 90 9.50 -41.40 2.89
CA HIS A 90 8.40 -41.14 1.93
C HIS A 90 8.88 -40.27 0.73
N HIS A 91 7.99 -39.94 -0.22
CA HIS A 91 8.33 -39.53 -1.60
C HIS A 91 8.26 -38.02 -1.91
N SER A 92 9.17 -37.54 -2.78
CA SER A 92 8.88 -36.69 -3.97
C SER A 92 10.13 -36.65 -4.88
N GLN A 93 10.20 -37.32 -6.04
CA GLN A 93 9.71 -36.91 -7.38
C GLN A 93 10.35 -35.64 -8.01
N ASN A 94 11.53 -35.84 -8.64
CA ASN A 94 11.92 -35.52 -10.05
C ASN A 94 11.45 -34.23 -10.78
N PRO A 95 12.15 -33.80 -11.87
CA PRO A 95 13.60 -33.91 -12.18
C PRO A 95 14.21 -32.67 -12.88
N SER A 96 15.54 -32.61 -12.99
CA SER A 96 16.24 -31.67 -13.90
C SER A 96 16.44 -32.27 -15.31
N PRO A 97 16.16 -31.56 -16.41
CA PRO A 97 16.39 -32.04 -17.78
C PRO A 97 17.71 -31.54 -18.40
N GLY A 98 18.21 -32.25 -19.42
CA GLY A 98 18.98 -31.60 -20.50
C GLY A 98 20.49 -31.80 -20.53
N SER A 99 21.00 -33.03 -20.54
CA SER A 99 22.33 -33.30 -21.10
C SER A 99 22.24 -33.54 -22.61
N SER A 100 23.06 -32.83 -23.40
CA SER A 100 23.30 -33.16 -24.81
C SER A 100 24.75 -32.84 -25.20
N SER A 101 25.28 -33.67 -26.08
CA SER A 101 26.66 -33.68 -26.58
C SER A 101 26.74 -32.92 -27.92
N PRO A 102 27.91 -32.67 -28.56
CA PRO A 102 29.18 -33.37 -28.41
C PRO A 102 30.49 -32.53 -28.40
N ARG A 103 31.61 -33.24 -28.19
CA ARG A 103 32.98 -32.76 -28.50
C ARG A 103 33.10 -32.37 -29.98
N PRO A 104 34.04 -31.46 -30.28
CA PRO A 104 35.09 -31.80 -31.24
C PRO A 104 36.48 -31.85 -30.57
N SER A 105 37.37 -32.66 -31.14
CA SER A 105 38.79 -32.69 -30.79
C SER A 105 39.62 -31.91 -31.81
N VAL A 106 40.64 -31.15 -31.40
CA VAL A 106 41.86 -30.93 -32.21
C VAL A 106 43.02 -30.33 -31.40
N VAL A 107 44.22 -30.89 -31.66
CA VAL A 107 45.61 -30.40 -31.51
C VAL A 107 45.89 -29.16 -30.66
N GLY A 108 46.74 -29.36 -29.64
CA GLY A 108 47.17 -28.32 -28.70
C GLY A 108 48.29 -27.37 -29.16
N ARG A 109 48.83 -26.64 -28.18
CA ARG A 109 50.12 -25.93 -28.25
C ARG A 109 50.80 -25.92 -26.88
N THR A 110 52.11 -25.94 -26.88
CA THR A 110 52.96 -25.85 -25.69
C THR A 110 53.14 -24.39 -25.24
N GLY A 111 53.24 -24.18 -23.92
CA GLY A 111 53.61 -22.91 -23.30
C GLY A 111 54.44 -23.19 -22.03
N GLN A 112 55.61 -22.57 -21.91
CA GLN A 112 56.59 -22.92 -20.89
C GLN A 112 56.28 -22.27 -19.53
N ARG A 113 56.56 -23.00 -18.44
CA ARG A 113 56.82 -22.39 -17.13
C ARG A 113 58.30 -21.98 -17.07
N PRO A 114 58.65 -20.75 -16.66
CA PRO A 114 60.02 -20.45 -16.25
C PRO A 114 60.32 -21.17 -14.93
N ARG A 115 61.44 -21.91 -14.89
CA ARG A 115 62.11 -22.31 -13.65
C ARG A 115 63.51 -21.70 -13.70
N GLY A 116 63.93 -21.04 -12.62
CA GLY A 116 65.33 -20.65 -12.45
C GLY A 116 66.18 -21.88 -12.14
N ASP A 117 67.36 -21.92 -12.74
CA ASP A 117 68.30 -23.04 -12.77
C ASP A 117 69.57 -22.72 -11.98
N GLY A 118 69.45 -22.74 -10.65
CA GLY A 118 70.61 -22.72 -9.75
C GLY A 118 71.39 -24.03 -9.84
N GLN A 119 72.31 -24.12 -10.80
CA GLN A 119 73.38 -25.13 -10.82
C GLN A 119 74.65 -24.55 -10.21
N ASP A 120 75.16 -25.21 -9.17
CA ASP A 120 76.59 -25.31 -8.94
C ASP A 120 76.98 -26.80 -8.97
N TRP A 121 78.13 -27.08 -9.57
CA TRP A 121 78.74 -28.41 -9.71
C TRP A 121 79.71 -28.60 -8.52
N ASP A 122 80.16 -29.80 -8.10
CA ASP A 122 80.16 -31.12 -8.74
C ASP A 122 80.39 -32.24 -7.67
N ALA A 123 80.64 -33.48 -8.12
CA ALA A 123 81.40 -34.58 -7.50
C ALA A 123 80.63 -35.79 -6.91
N ALA A 124 80.73 -36.91 -7.65
CA ALA A 124 80.97 -38.31 -7.20
C ALA A 124 80.17 -38.86 -5.98
N SER A 125 79.27 -39.85 -6.19
CA SER A 125 79.58 -41.31 -6.25
C SER A 125 80.16 -41.90 -4.94
N SER A 126 79.71 -43.04 -4.39
CA SER A 126 78.95 -44.18 -4.96
C SER A 126 78.31 -45.06 -3.86
N SER A 127 77.52 -46.08 -4.25
CA SER A 127 77.27 -47.37 -3.54
C SER A 127 76.65 -47.35 -2.11
N GLY A 128 75.73 -48.23 -1.70
CA GLY A 128 74.99 -49.29 -2.41
C GLY A 128 74.49 -50.40 -1.45
N SER A 129 73.26 -50.90 -1.68
CA SER A 129 72.71 -52.20 -1.22
C SER A 129 72.36 -52.46 0.27
N SER A 130 71.29 -53.26 0.43
CA SER A 130 71.03 -54.27 1.49
C SER A 130 70.90 -53.89 2.99
N SER A 131 69.66 -53.60 3.39
CA SER A 131 68.79 -54.45 4.26
C SER A 131 69.32 -55.20 5.52
N HIS A 132 68.48 -55.15 6.56
CA HIS A 132 68.24 -56.09 7.69
C HIS A 132 68.88 -55.86 9.08
N ALA A 133 67.95 -55.83 10.06
CA ALA A 133 67.98 -56.42 11.41
C ALA A 133 68.75 -55.74 12.58
N HIS A 134 67.95 -55.37 13.59
CA HIS A 134 68.21 -55.35 15.04
C HIS A 134 69.43 -56.13 15.57
N VAL A 135 70.12 -55.54 16.58
CA VAL A 135 70.04 -55.96 18.01
C VAL A 135 70.83 -54.97 18.90
N ASN A 136 70.46 -54.85 20.18
CA ASN A 136 71.14 -54.01 21.17
C ASN A 136 72.43 -54.65 21.72
N SER A 137 73.48 -53.87 22.03
CA SER A 137 73.83 -53.46 23.42
C SER A 137 75.33 -53.22 23.75
N ARG A 138 75.61 -52.03 24.32
CA ARG A 138 76.53 -51.69 25.45
C ARG A 138 78.07 -51.91 25.34
N ILE A 139 78.79 -51.16 26.21
CA ILE A 139 80.25 -51.22 26.53
C ILE A 139 81.13 -50.64 25.39
N SER A 140 82.06 -49.68 25.56
CA SER A 140 82.52 -48.75 26.64
C SER A 140 83.26 -47.56 25.93
N VAL A 141 83.96 -46.55 26.51
CA VAL A 141 84.59 -46.22 27.83
C VAL A 141 84.45 -44.69 28.07
N HIS A 142 84.91 -44.14 29.21
CA HIS A 142 84.92 -42.70 29.53
C HIS A 142 86.28 -41.97 29.31
N SER A 143 86.16 -40.65 29.13
CA SER A 143 87.06 -39.56 29.59
C SER A 143 88.32 -39.17 28.79
N PRO A 144 88.84 -37.93 28.95
CA PRO A 144 88.25 -36.74 29.61
C PRO A 144 88.32 -35.44 28.76
N LEU A 145 87.42 -34.49 29.03
CA LEU A 145 87.70 -33.07 29.39
C LEU A 145 86.42 -32.22 29.28
N ASP A 146 86.21 -31.35 30.26
CA ASP A 146 85.02 -30.53 30.44
C ASP A 146 85.28 -29.09 29.99
N MET A 147 84.43 -28.53 29.12
CA MET A 147 83.97 -27.15 29.26
C MET A 147 82.70 -26.84 28.43
N GLY A 148 81.64 -26.41 29.10
CA GLY A 148 80.63 -25.52 28.50
C GLY A 148 79.54 -26.16 27.63
N HIS A 149 78.62 -26.90 28.24
CA HIS A 149 77.31 -27.13 27.63
C HIS A 149 76.52 -25.81 27.62
N ILE A 150 76.29 -25.24 26.44
CA ILE A 150 75.19 -24.30 26.24
C ILE A 150 74.00 -25.14 25.79
N ASP A 151 72.98 -25.23 26.63
CA ASP A 151 71.71 -25.83 26.24
C ASP A 151 71.09 -24.98 25.13
N LEU A 152 70.91 -25.57 23.94
CA LEU A 152 69.83 -25.12 23.08
C LEU A 152 68.52 -25.46 23.79
N PRO A 153 67.54 -24.54 23.91
CA PRO A 153 66.19 -24.93 24.26
C PRO A 153 65.73 -26.02 23.28
N GLU A 154 65.31 -27.16 23.80
CA GLU A 154 64.71 -28.21 22.98
C GLU A 154 63.52 -27.62 22.23
N LEU A 155 63.36 -27.99 20.96
CA LEU A 155 62.29 -27.47 20.12
C LEU A 155 60.94 -27.88 20.74
N GLU A 156 60.25 -26.93 21.37
CA GLU A 156 58.97 -27.18 22.06
C GLU A 156 58.03 -27.97 21.15
N THR A 157 57.71 -29.19 21.57
CA THR A 157 56.72 -30.03 20.88
C THR A 157 55.34 -29.48 21.17
N GLU A 158 54.96 -28.41 20.45
CA GLU A 158 53.66 -27.74 20.57
C GLU A 158 52.54 -28.79 20.61
N ASP A 159 51.85 -28.87 21.76
CA ASP A 159 51.00 -30.03 22.03
C ASP A 159 49.82 -30.06 21.04
N THR A 160 49.71 -31.16 20.29
CA THR A 160 48.86 -31.20 19.09
C THR A 160 47.38 -31.02 19.40
N LEU A 161 46.96 -31.30 20.65
CA LEU A 161 45.61 -31.03 21.14
C LEU A 161 45.41 -29.55 21.51
N GLU A 162 46.39 -28.90 22.15
CA GLU A 162 46.33 -27.45 22.37
C GLU A 162 46.30 -26.68 21.03
N LEU A 163 47.10 -27.10 20.06
CA LEU A 163 47.07 -26.58 18.69
C LEU A 163 45.74 -26.85 17.95
N GLN A 164 44.90 -27.78 18.41
CA GLN A 164 43.54 -27.97 17.87
C GLN A 164 42.51 -27.07 18.59
N PHE A 165 42.60 -26.95 19.92
CA PHE A 165 41.73 -26.04 20.68
C PHE A 165 42.03 -24.54 20.46
N GLN A 166 43.24 -24.20 20.00
CA GLN A 166 43.63 -22.83 19.67
C GLN A 166 43.28 -22.40 18.23
N GLN A 167 42.66 -23.25 17.38
CA GLN A 167 42.37 -22.89 15.99
C GLN A 167 41.18 -21.94 15.88
N LEU A 168 41.27 -21.01 14.93
CA LEU A 168 40.21 -20.07 14.61
C LEU A 168 39.38 -20.61 13.45
N SER A 169 38.10 -20.93 13.66
CA SER A 169 37.23 -21.33 12.56
C SER A 169 37.00 -20.17 11.58
N LEU A 170 36.69 -20.47 10.31
CA LEU A 170 36.42 -19.42 9.31
C LEU A 170 35.28 -18.46 9.72
N PRO A 171 34.15 -18.90 10.30
CA PRO A 171 33.14 -17.99 10.83
C PRO A 171 33.69 -17.05 11.92
N GLN A 172 34.42 -17.59 12.90
CA GLN A 172 35.01 -16.80 13.98
C GLN A 172 36.04 -15.80 13.45
N PHE A 173 36.81 -16.16 12.41
CA PHE A 173 37.73 -15.25 11.74
C PHE A 173 37.03 -14.03 11.16
N CYS A 174 35.99 -14.23 10.34
CA CYS A 174 35.26 -13.13 9.72
C CYS A 174 34.58 -12.25 10.79
N VAL A 175 33.88 -12.86 11.75
CA VAL A 175 33.22 -12.08 12.82
C VAL A 175 34.22 -11.32 13.70
N SER A 176 35.43 -11.87 13.93
CA SER A 176 36.51 -11.13 14.61
C SER A 176 37.04 -9.94 13.78
N ILE A 177 37.03 -10.05 12.44
CA ILE A 177 37.31 -8.93 11.54
C ILE A 177 36.21 -7.89 11.63
N LEU A 178 34.94 -8.26 11.50
CA LEU A 178 33.80 -7.35 11.64
C LEU A 178 33.88 -6.55 12.97
N GLU A 179 34.01 -7.26 14.10
CA GLU A 179 34.09 -6.68 15.45
C GLU A 179 35.25 -5.66 15.57
N SER A 180 36.42 -5.99 15.00
CA SER A 180 37.61 -5.15 15.10
C SER A 180 37.67 -4.01 14.06
N ALA A 181 36.99 -4.16 12.93
CA ALA A 181 37.08 -3.25 11.78
C ALA A 181 35.93 -2.24 11.72
N VAL A 182 34.69 -2.63 12.06
CA VAL A 182 33.52 -1.72 12.04
C VAL A 182 33.74 -0.44 12.87
N PRO A 183 34.27 -0.48 14.10
CA PRO A 183 34.53 0.74 14.88
C PRO A 183 35.46 1.75 14.18
N LEU A 184 36.37 1.29 13.31
CA LEU A 184 37.32 2.14 12.59
C LEU A 184 36.67 3.04 11.53
N LEU A 185 35.46 2.69 11.09
CA LEU A 185 34.67 3.48 10.15
C LEU A 185 34.26 4.84 10.75
N ARG A 186 34.12 4.93 12.08
CA ARG A 186 33.73 6.13 12.83
C ARG A 186 34.88 7.15 12.90
N THR A 187 35.25 7.74 11.76
CA THR A 187 36.45 8.57 11.62
C THR A 187 36.27 9.76 10.68
N GLY A 188 37.11 10.80 10.85
CA GLY A 188 37.27 11.92 9.91
C GLY A 188 38.17 11.61 8.71
N SER A 189 38.77 10.42 8.64
CA SER A 189 39.76 10.07 7.61
C SER A 189 39.15 9.24 6.46
N ARG A 190 38.89 9.88 5.31
CA ARG A 190 38.44 9.20 4.08
C ARG A 190 39.32 8.01 3.69
N GLN A 191 40.64 8.11 3.91
CA GLN A 191 41.58 7.03 3.57
C GLN A 191 41.41 5.80 4.47
N VAL A 192 41.00 5.96 5.74
CA VAL A 192 40.67 4.84 6.61
C VAL A 192 39.39 4.17 6.15
N ILE A 193 38.31 4.95 5.95
CA ILE A 193 37.00 4.41 5.54
C ILE A 193 37.14 3.58 4.25
N ILE A 194 37.89 4.06 3.25
CA ILE A 194 38.17 3.28 2.03
C ILE A 194 38.85 1.95 2.34
N ARG A 195 39.97 1.93 3.08
CA ARG A 195 40.70 0.66 3.37
C ARG A 195 39.91 -0.30 4.26
N VAL A 196 39.14 0.23 5.20
CA VAL A 196 38.31 -0.59 6.09
C VAL A 196 37.12 -1.19 5.33
N LEU A 197 36.46 -0.43 4.44
CA LEU A 197 35.42 -0.99 3.56
C LEU A 197 35.97 -1.95 2.50
N GLU A 198 37.18 -1.73 1.98
CA GLU A 198 37.89 -2.68 1.12
C GLU A 198 38.15 -4.02 1.82
N LEU A 199 38.55 -4.02 3.10
CA LEU A 199 38.66 -5.22 3.93
C LEU A 199 37.28 -5.87 4.16
N LEU A 200 36.31 -5.09 4.66
CA LEU A 200 34.97 -5.58 5.00
C LEU A 200 34.22 -6.15 3.78
N THR A 201 34.47 -5.65 2.57
CA THR A 201 33.87 -6.19 1.34
C THR A 201 34.41 -7.57 0.98
N GLU A 202 35.72 -7.80 1.14
CA GLU A 202 36.31 -9.13 0.96
C GLU A 202 35.81 -10.10 2.04
N ASP A 203 35.74 -9.63 3.30
CA ASP A 203 35.24 -10.41 4.43
C ASP A 203 33.77 -10.81 4.29
N MET A 204 32.90 -9.90 3.82
CA MET A 204 31.49 -10.17 3.51
C MET A 204 31.31 -11.33 2.53
N THR A 205 32.22 -11.48 1.55
CA THR A 205 32.16 -12.62 0.61
C THR A 205 32.59 -13.93 1.25
N LEU A 206 33.45 -13.92 2.28
CA LEU A 206 33.72 -15.11 3.09
C LEU A 206 32.56 -15.45 4.02
N ILE A 207 31.91 -14.44 4.61
CA ILE A 207 30.77 -14.59 5.51
C ILE A 207 29.63 -15.35 4.81
N GLY A 208 29.24 -14.92 3.60
CA GLY A 208 28.22 -15.60 2.81
C GLY A 208 28.62 -17.01 2.30
N GLU A 209 29.90 -17.38 2.39
CA GLU A 209 30.38 -18.74 2.09
C GLU A 209 30.55 -19.62 3.34
N ALA A 210 30.53 -19.04 4.55
CA ALA A 210 30.93 -19.66 5.82
C ALA A 210 29.84 -19.69 6.91
N ILE A 211 28.87 -18.77 6.86
CA ILE A 211 27.80 -18.64 7.87
C ILE A 211 26.45 -18.83 7.18
N SER A 212 25.69 -19.85 7.62
CA SER A 212 24.30 -20.04 7.18
C SER A 212 23.33 -19.16 7.97
N THR A 213 22.17 -18.85 7.39
CA THR A 213 21.03 -18.20 8.07
C THR A 213 20.52 -18.99 9.28
N ASP A 214 20.87 -20.27 9.39
CA ASP A 214 20.53 -21.13 10.53
C ASP A 214 21.24 -20.71 11.84
N ILE A 215 22.29 -19.88 11.76
CA ILE A 215 23.05 -19.38 12.92
C ILE A 215 22.17 -18.64 13.95
N TRP A 216 21.04 -18.08 13.52
CA TRP A 216 20.10 -17.40 14.40
C TRP A 216 19.27 -18.36 15.25
N ASP A 217 19.14 -19.63 14.84
CA ASP A 217 18.38 -20.67 15.55
C ASP A 217 19.29 -21.67 16.28
N ASP A 218 20.61 -21.63 16.03
CA ASP A 218 21.57 -22.50 16.72
C ASP A 218 21.65 -22.17 18.22
N SER A 219 21.45 -23.21 19.02
CA SER A 219 21.52 -23.18 20.49
C SER A 219 22.82 -23.78 21.05
N SER A 220 23.76 -24.15 20.19
CA SER A 220 25.11 -24.52 20.58
C SER A 220 25.87 -23.35 21.21
N LEU A 221 26.87 -23.64 22.06
CA LEU A 221 27.74 -22.61 22.64
C LEU A 221 28.48 -21.79 21.56
N PHE A 222 28.75 -22.40 20.40
CA PHE A 222 29.34 -21.73 19.25
C PHE A 222 28.34 -20.78 18.59
N GLY A 223 27.11 -21.23 18.34
CA GLY A 223 26.03 -20.42 17.78
C GLY A 223 25.73 -19.20 18.66
N ILE A 224 25.70 -19.38 19.98
CA ILE A 224 25.47 -18.30 20.96
C ILE A 224 26.60 -17.26 20.93
N ASP A 225 27.87 -17.66 21.01
CA ASP A 225 29.05 -16.77 20.94
C ASP A 225 29.11 -15.98 19.61
N MET A 226 28.81 -16.67 18.51
CA MET A 226 28.76 -16.07 17.17
C MET A 226 27.59 -15.09 17.03
N LYS A 227 26.40 -15.44 17.53
CA LYS A 227 25.19 -14.60 17.53
C LYS A 227 25.39 -13.35 18.36
N GLU A 228 25.96 -13.44 19.56
CA GLU A 228 26.26 -12.29 20.42
C GLU A 228 27.20 -11.29 19.72
N LYS A 229 28.30 -11.77 19.11
CA LYS A 229 29.24 -10.92 18.37
C LYS A 229 28.63 -10.30 17.12
N LEU A 230 27.81 -11.05 16.37
CA LEU A 230 27.07 -10.50 15.21
C LEU A 230 26.08 -9.40 15.64
N LEU A 231 25.39 -9.57 16.76
CA LEU A 231 24.49 -8.54 17.32
C LEU A 231 25.26 -7.26 17.70
N LEU A 232 26.44 -7.40 18.35
CA LEU A 232 27.32 -6.27 18.68
C LEU A 232 27.82 -5.54 17.41
N VAL A 233 28.22 -6.28 16.38
CA VAL A 233 28.62 -5.71 15.07
C VAL A 233 27.48 -4.93 14.42
N LEU A 234 26.27 -5.51 14.37
CA LEU A 234 25.11 -4.86 13.76
C LEU A 234 24.69 -3.60 14.53
N GLY A 235 24.79 -3.61 15.86
CA GLY A 235 24.64 -2.40 16.69
C GLY A 235 25.67 -1.32 16.35
N ALA A 236 26.95 -1.68 16.33
CA ALA A 236 28.05 -0.76 16.01
C ALA A 236 27.96 -0.17 14.58
N LEU A 237 27.46 -0.94 13.61
CA LEU A 237 27.14 -0.44 12.26
C LEU A 237 26.02 0.60 12.30
N GLY A 238 24.92 0.32 12.99
CA GLY A 238 23.78 1.24 13.15
C GLY A 238 24.19 2.55 13.83
N GLU A 239 24.97 2.48 14.91
CA GLU A 239 25.56 3.66 15.55
C GLU A 239 26.47 4.45 14.61
N THR A 240 27.29 3.77 13.80
CA THR A 240 28.23 4.43 12.87
C THR A 240 27.51 5.12 11.71
N MET A 241 26.46 4.50 11.18
CA MET A 241 25.55 5.13 10.20
C MET A 241 24.88 6.37 10.81
N CYS A 242 24.32 6.25 12.02
CA CYS A 242 23.69 7.36 12.73
C CYS A 242 24.67 8.49 13.05
N TYR A 243 25.91 8.19 13.44
CA TYR A 243 26.98 9.17 13.66
C TYR A 243 27.29 9.95 12.38
N HIS A 244 27.46 9.27 11.25
CA HIS A 244 27.74 9.98 10.00
C HIS A 244 26.55 10.77 9.46
N LYS A 245 25.31 10.28 9.63
CA LYS A 245 24.09 11.02 9.25
C LYS A 245 23.88 12.27 10.12
N SER A 246 24.05 12.15 11.44
CA SER A 246 23.88 13.27 12.39
C SER A 246 25.00 14.31 12.33
N SER A 247 26.19 13.94 11.85
CA SER A 247 27.30 14.87 11.64
C SER A 247 27.14 15.77 10.40
N ILE A 248 26.12 15.54 9.55
CA ILE A 248 25.82 16.38 8.37
C ILE A 248 25.00 17.60 8.84
N SER A 249 25.67 18.61 9.39
CA SER A 249 25.07 19.89 9.80
C SER A 249 25.50 21.04 8.90
N LEU A 250 24.56 21.93 8.52
CA LEU A 250 24.77 23.10 7.66
C LEU A 250 25.87 24.07 8.15
N GLU A 251 26.28 23.97 9.40
CA GLU A 251 27.34 24.79 10.01
C GLU A 251 28.77 24.28 9.69
N GLN A 252 28.91 23.06 9.15
CA GLN A 252 30.23 22.46 8.88
C GLN A 252 30.82 22.87 7.52
N PRO A 253 32.17 22.87 7.37
CA PRO A 253 32.82 23.04 6.07
C PRO A 253 32.38 21.99 5.06
N GLU A 254 32.18 22.39 3.80
CA GLU A 254 31.71 21.55 2.69
C GLU A 254 32.52 20.25 2.54
N VAL A 255 33.84 20.30 2.73
CA VAL A 255 34.73 19.11 2.66
C VAL A 255 34.37 18.07 3.74
N MET A 256 33.93 18.50 4.92
CA MET A 256 33.49 17.60 5.99
C MET A 256 32.09 17.03 5.71
N LEU A 257 31.19 17.85 5.15
CA LEU A 257 29.88 17.41 4.68
C LEU A 257 30.00 16.32 3.61
N VAL A 258 30.87 16.52 2.61
CA VAL A 258 31.16 15.51 1.58
C VAL A 258 31.78 14.25 2.18
N HIS A 259 32.71 14.38 3.13
CA HIS A 259 33.28 13.22 3.84
C HIS A 259 32.21 12.40 4.58
N HIS A 260 31.40 13.04 5.43
CA HIS A 260 30.34 12.36 6.18
C HIS A 260 29.23 11.81 5.29
N ARG A 261 28.88 12.51 4.20
CA ARG A 261 27.90 12.02 3.22
C ARG A 261 28.40 10.76 2.49
N MET A 262 29.64 10.77 2.00
CA MET A 262 30.23 9.60 1.35
C MET A 262 30.39 8.43 2.33
N ALA A 263 30.83 8.70 3.56
CA ALA A 263 30.88 7.70 4.63
C ALA A 263 29.51 7.06 4.88
N PHE A 264 28.47 7.87 5.08
CA PHE A 264 27.10 7.38 5.29
C PHE A 264 26.63 6.49 4.14
N ILE A 265 26.78 6.91 2.88
CA ILE A 265 26.38 6.10 1.71
C ILE A 265 27.14 4.76 1.69
N SER A 266 28.48 4.81 1.72
CA SER A 266 29.30 3.59 1.54
C SER A 266 29.16 2.59 2.69
N ILE A 267 28.98 3.07 3.93
CA ILE A 267 28.74 2.22 5.10
C ILE A 267 27.31 1.64 5.06
N SER A 268 26.31 2.42 4.61
CA SER A 268 24.94 1.93 4.42
C SER A 268 24.86 0.80 3.37
N LEU A 269 25.54 0.98 2.23
CA LEU A 269 25.62 -0.06 1.19
C LEU A 269 26.25 -1.36 1.68
N PHE A 270 27.26 -1.27 2.56
CA PHE A 270 27.85 -2.44 3.22
C PHE A 270 26.88 -3.07 4.23
N ALA A 271 26.31 -2.27 5.14
CA ALA A 271 25.44 -2.76 6.22
C ALA A 271 24.20 -3.48 5.69
N VAL A 272 23.52 -2.94 4.67
CA VAL A 272 22.33 -3.57 4.08
C VAL A 272 22.69 -4.88 3.37
N ARG A 273 23.83 -4.95 2.67
CA ARG A 273 24.29 -6.20 2.05
C ARG A 273 24.68 -7.25 3.09
N LEU A 274 25.29 -6.85 4.20
CA LEU A 274 25.60 -7.75 5.31
C LEU A 274 24.31 -8.30 5.95
N LEU A 275 23.28 -7.45 6.14
CA LEU A 275 21.95 -7.89 6.58
C LEU A 275 21.35 -8.89 5.59
N GLN A 276 21.30 -8.57 4.29
CA GLN A 276 20.78 -9.47 3.24
C GLN A 276 21.54 -10.81 3.15
N THR A 277 22.80 -10.84 3.57
CA THR A 277 23.64 -12.06 3.55
C THR A 277 23.41 -12.93 4.79
N LEU A 278 23.15 -12.33 5.95
CA LEU A 278 23.11 -13.02 7.24
C LEU A 278 21.71 -13.22 7.82
N LEU A 279 20.84 -12.23 7.74
CA LEU A 279 19.62 -12.13 8.57
C LEU A 279 18.35 -12.09 7.70
N PRO A 280 17.54 -13.16 7.70
CA PRO A 280 16.21 -13.16 7.09
C PRO A 280 15.34 -12.01 7.61
N VAL A 281 14.59 -11.37 6.72
CA VAL A 281 13.79 -10.17 7.02
C VAL A 281 12.76 -10.46 8.12
N GLU A 282 12.19 -11.67 8.11
CA GLU A 282 11.18 -12.17 9.05
C GLU A 282 11.69 -12.23 10.50
N LYS A 283 13.01 -12.30 10.71
CA LYS A 283 13.66 -12.37 12.03
C LYS A 283 14.23 -11.01 12.48
N ALA A 284 14.07 -9.96 11.68
CA ALA A 284 14.71 -8.67 11.93
C ALA A 284 14.27 -8.02 13.25
N SER A 285 12.98 -8.16 13.61
CA SER A 285 12.38 -7.61 14.83
C SER A 285 12.83 -8.29 16.13
N GLU A 286 13.39 -9.50 16.07
CA GLU A 286 13.96 -10.19 17.23
C GLU A 286 15.42 -9.76 17.49
N PHE A 287 16.17 -9.45 16.43
CA PHE A 287 17.64 -9.34 16.49
C PHE A 287 18.23 -7.96 16.20
N LEU A 288 17.55 -7.06 15.49
CA LEU A 288 18.14 -5.74 15.20
C LEU A 288 17.87 -4.72 16.30
N SER A 289 18.93 -4.04 16.70
CA SER A 289 18.91 -3.02 17.76
C SER A 289 18.36 -1.67 17.28
N GLU A 290 17.92 -0.85 18.23
CA GLU A 290 17.38 0.50 17.98
C GLU A 290 18.30 1.39 17.11
N PRO A 291 19.64 1.42 17.27
CA PRO A 291 20.52 2.18 16.38
C PRO A 291 20.47 1.70 14.91
N MET A 292 20.33 0.40 14.67
CA MET A 292 20.19 -0.14 13.31
C MET A 292 18.80 0.17 12.73
N SER A 293 17.73 0.00 13.51
CA SER A 293 16.36 0.38 13.09
C SER A 293 16.27 1.87 12.76
N THR A 294 16.89 2.73 13.57
CA THR A 294 17.00 4.17 13.32
C THR A 294 17.81 4.48 12.06
N ALA A 295 18.95 3.80 11.86
CA ALA A 295 19.78 3.97 10.67
C ALA A 295 19.05 3.57 9.38
N LEU A 296 18.29 2.47 9.39
CA LEU A 296 17.47 2.00 8.27
C LEU A 296 16.31 2.96 7.96
N PHE A 297 15.67 3.55 8.97
CA PHE A 297 14.66 4.59 8.76
C PHE A 297 15.26 5.88 8.16
N LEU A 298 16.42 6.32 8.64
CA LEU A 298 17.15 7.48 8.08
C LEU A 298 17.68 7.24 6.66
N LEU A 299 17.75 5.97 6.24
CA LEU A 299 18.17 5.50 4.92
C LEU A 299 16.97 5.31 3.96
N SER A 300 15.80 4.86 4.43
CA SER A 300 14.60 4.74 3.60
C SER A 300 14.06 6.10 3.13
N LEU A 301 14.33 7.16 3.88
CA LEU A 301 14.01 8.55 3.53
C LEU A 301 15.11 9.24 2.66
N ASP A 302 16.16 8.54 2.27
CA ASP A 302 17.32 9.12 1.59
C ASP A 302 17.19 9.05 0.05
N MET A 303 16.46 10.00 -0.53
CA MET A 303 16.06 9.99 -1.95
C MET A 303 17.21 9.78 -2.98
N PRO A 304 18.45 10.29 -2.80
CA PRO A 304 19.54 9.96 -3.71
C PRO A 304 19.92 8.47 -3.70
N ILE A 305 19.72 7.76 -2.59
CA ILE A 305 20.02 6.33 -2.47
C ILE A 305 18.89 5.49 -3.08
N SER A 306 17.62 5.90 -2.99
CA SER A 306 16.53 5.19 -3.69
C SER A 306 16.62 5.29 -5.21
N LEU A 307 17.13 6.41 -5.74
CA LEU A 307 17.36 6.60 -7.17
C LEU A 307 18.57 5.82 -7.70
N GLU A 308 19.72 5.89 -7.02
CA GLU A 308 20.96 5.23 -7.49
C GLU A 308 21.02 3.72 -7.16
N TYR A 309 20.31 3.27 -6.11
CA TYR A 309 20.39 1.90 -5.59
C TYR A 309 19.02 1.32 -5.20
N PRO A 310 18.05 1.20 -6.14
CA PRO A 310 16.68 0.75 -5.85
C PRO A 310 16.63 -0.59 -5.09
N ASN A 311 17.39 -1.61 -5.54
CA ASN A 311 17.42 -2.93 -4.89
C ASN A 311 17.91 -2.90 -3.41
N ILE A 312 18.68 -1.88 -3.03
CA ILE A 312 19.12 -1.66 -1.64
C ILE A 312 18.00 -0.95 -0.86
N HIS A 313 17.34 0.03 -1.48
CA HIS A 313 16.23 0.75 -0.88
C HIS A 313 15.02 -0.15 -0.63
N GLU A 314 14.65 -1.02 -1.58
CA GLU A 314 13.63 -2.07 -1.41
C GLU A 314 13.92 -2.97 -0.20
N ALA A 315 15.17 -3.43 -0.05
CA ALA A 315 15.59 -4.24 1.10
C ALA A 315 15.50 -3.46 2.43
N VAL A 316 15.94 -2.20 2.45
CA VAL A 316 15.81 -1.31 3.63
C VAL A 316 14.35 -1.14 4.03
N VAL A 317 13.44 -0.98 3.06
CA VAL A 317 11.99 -0.85 3.30
C VAL A 317 11.41 -2.16 3.83
N ALA A 318 11.82 -3.32 3.31
CA ALA A 318 11.39 -4.63 3.79
C ALA A 318 11.82 -4.90 5.24
N TYR A 319 13.08 -4.57 5.60
CA TYR A 319 13.51 -4.61 7.00
C TYR A 319 12.72 -3.61 7.86
N LEU A 320 12.51 -2.37 7.40
CA LEU A 320 11.79 -1.33 8.14
C LEU A 320 10.34 -1.72 8.47
N GLU A 321 9.63 -2.40 7.55
CA GLU A 321 8.27 -2.90 7.75
C GLU A 321 8.16 -3.88 8.92
N GLN A 322 9.17 -4.73 9.12
CA GLN A 322 9.23 -5.67 10.25
C GLN A 322 9.69 -5.00 11.55
N LEU A 323 10.60 -4.01 11.46
CA LEU A 323 11.25 -3.41 12.62
C LEU A 323 10.41 -2.39 13.37
N ASN A 324 9.70 -1.51 12.67
CA ASN A 324 8.95 -0.42 13.30
C ASN A 324 7.81 0.06 12.40
N SER A 325 6.58 -0.30 12.78
CA SER A 325 5.37 0.02 12.03
C SER A 325 5.04 1.52 11.99
N GLU A 326 5.46 2.31 12.99
CA GLU A 326 5.29 3.77 12.97
C GLU A 326 6.23 4.41 11.95
N ASN A 327 7.53 4.13 12.03
CA ASN A 327 8.54 4.60 11.08
C ASN A 327 8.25 4.14 9.64
N TYR A 328 7.80 2.90 9.47
CA TYR A 328 7.33 2.40 8.18
C TYR A 328 6.09 3.15 7.68
N SER A 329 5.12 3.48 8.55
CA SER A 329 3.96 4.30 8.17
C SER A 329 4.36 5.73 7.77
N ILE A 330 5.38 6.31 8.41
CA ILE A 330 5.93 7.62 8.07
C ILE A 330 6.63 7.55 6.70
N TYR A 331 7.49 6.55 6.48
CA TYR A 331 8.11 6.30 5.18
C TYR A 331 7.06 6.14 4.08
N LYS A 332 6.06 5.26 4.27
CA LYS A 332 5.00 5.00 3.29
C LYS A 332 4.20 6.25 2.95
N ARG A 333 3.80 7.03 3.95
CA ARG A 333 3.07 8.30 3.73
C ARG A 333 3.92 9.35 3.02
N THR A 334 5.24 9.37 3.26
CA THR A 334 6.19 10.21 2.52
C THR A 334 6.30 9.76 1.06
N ALA A 335 6.45 8.46 0.80
CA ALA A 335 6.51 7.91 -0.56
C ALA A 335 5.21 8.17 -1.35
N GLU A 336 4.04 7.96 -0.73
CA GLU A 336 2.74 8.30 -1.33
C GLU A 336 2.60 9.80 -1.64
N ALA A 337 3.12 10.67 -0.78
CA ALA A 337 3.11 12.12 -1.01
C ALA A 337 4.08 12.55 -2.14
N VAL A 338 5.28 11.96 -2.22
CA VAL A 338 6.24 12.20 -3.30
C VAL A 338 5.66 11.75 -4.64
N TYR A 339 5.11 10.54 -4.72
CA TYR A 339 4.46 10.03 -5.92
C TYR A 339 3.26 10.89 -6.35
N SER A 340 2.46 11.37 -5.40
CA SER A 340 1.34 12.29 -5.69
C SER A 340 1.80 13.65 -6.27
N ILE A 341 2.94 14.18 -5.79
CA ILE A 341 3.58 15.37 -6.37
C ILE A 341 4.13 15.06 -7.78
N GLU A 342 4.73 13.88 -7.98
CA GLU A 342 5.21 13.45 -9.30
C GLU A 342 4.04 13.34 -10.31
N CYS A 343 2.92 12.72 -9.93
CA CYS A 343 1.70 12.68 -10.73
C CYS A 343 1.19 14.08 -11.06
N THR A 344 1.27 15.04 -10.13
CA THR A 344 0.94 16.45 -10.37
C THR A 344 1.85 17.07 -11.44
N CYS A 345 3.16 16.83 -11.37
CA CYS A 345 4.13 17.33 -12.35
C CYS A 345 3.92 16.72 -13.74
N ASN A 346 3.71 15.40 -13.81
CA ASN A 346 3.49 14.68 -15.06
C ASN A 346 2.18 15.13 -15.72
N PHE A 347 1.07 15.21 -14.97
CA PHE A 347 -0.20 15.74 -15.44
C PHE A 347 -0.10 17.15 -16.04
N LEU A 348 0.62 18.07 -15.38
CA LEU A 348 0.85 19.42 -15.90
C LEU A 348 1.73 19.42 -17.16
N SER A 349 2.73 18.54 -17.22
CA SER A 349 3.57 18.35 -18.42
C SER A 349 2.75 17.85 -19.61
N ASP A 350 1.93 16.82 -19.42
CA ASP A 350 1.08 16.23 -20.46
C ASP A 350 -0.03 17.16 -20.94
N ILE A 351 -0.55 18.02 -20.06
CA ILE A 351 -1.45 19.11 -20.45
C ILE A 351 -0.73 20.19 -21.25
N GLY A 352 0.56 20.43 -21.00
CA GLY A 352 1.39 21.36 -21.78
C GLY A 352 1.72 20.89 -23.20
N LYS A 353 1.75 19.57 -23.47
CA LYS A 353 2.11 19.01 -24.79
C LYS A 353 1.09 19.36 -25.88
N GLU A 354 1.56 19.59 -27.11
CA GLU A 354 0.70 19.72 -28.30
C GLU A 354 0.52 18.35 -28.97
N GLY A 355 -0.74 17.91 -29.13
CA GLY A 355 -1.07 16.60 -29.73
C GLY A 355 -2.35 15.98 -29.18
N GLU A 356 -2.68 14.77 -29.63
CA GLU A 356 -3.69 13.93 -28.97
C GLU A 356 -3.17 13.48 -27.60
N LYS A 357 -4.06 13.43 -26.61
CA LYS A 357 -3.71 13.17 -25.20
C LYS A 357 -4.42 11.93 -24.71
N ASN A 358 -3.68 11.08 -24.00
CA ASN A 358 -4.25 9.92 -23.33
C ASN A 358 -5.12 10.38 -22.15
N LEU A 359 -6.42 10.51 -22.40
CA LEU A 359 -7.38 11.00 -21.41
C LEU A 359 -7.54 10.07 -20.20
N LEU A 360 -7.22 8.77 -20.35
CA LEU A 360 -7.27 7.81 -19.24
C LEU A 360 -6.10 8.04 -18.27
N GLU A 361 -4.88 8.05 -18.79
CA GLU A 361 -3.64 8.35 -18.05
C GLU A 361 -3.72 9.73 -17.36
N LEU A 362 -4.26 10.75 -18.03
CA LEU A 362 -4.51 12.06 -17.41
C LEU A 362 -5.52 11.99 -16.24
N VAL A 363 -6.53 11.11 -16.28
CA VAL A 363 -7.48 10.92 -15.17
C VAL A 363 -6.86 10.11 -14.03
N GLU A 364 -6.04 9.11 -14.35
CA GLU A 364 -5.30 8.31 -13.36
C GLU A 364 -4.27 9.18 -12.61
N LEU A 365 -3.48 9.99 -13.34
CA LEU A 365 -2.58 10.98 -12.77
C LEU A 365 -3.34 12.02 -11.91
N ALA A 366 -4.52 12.46 -12.34
CA ALA A 366 -5.36 13.38 -11.57
C ALA A 366 -5.84 12.78 -10.25
N ASP A 367 -6.27 11.52 -10.21
CA ASP A 367 -6.72 10.83 -8.99
C ASP A 367 -5.59 10.71 -7.96
N GLN A 368 -4.38 10.36 -8.42
CA GLN A 368 -3.21 10.28 -7.54
C GLN A 368 -2.74 11.67 -7.08
N ALA A 369 -2.81 12.69 -7.94
CA ALA A 369 -2.45 14.08 -7.61
C ALA A 369 -3.33 14.72 -6.52
N LEU A 370 -4.53 14.18 -6.21
CA LEU A 370 -5.40 14.76 -5.19
C LEU A 370 -4.77 14.74 -3.78
N ARG A 371 -3.88 13.80 -3.48
CA ARG A 371 -3.28 13.66 -2.13
C ARG A 371 -2.27 14.77 -1.82
N SER A 372 -1.59 15.33 -2.83
CA SER A 372 -0.49 16.28 -2.64
C SER A 372 -0.93 17.73 -2.38
N PHE A 373 -2.21 18.08 -2.60
CA PHE A 373 -2.72 19.46 -2.49
C PHE A 373 -2.41 20.16 -1.16
N SER A 374 -2.30 19.42 -0.04
CA SER A 374 -1.91 19.95 1.27
C SER A 374 -0.47 20.47 1.32
N TYR A 375 0.41 19.98 0.47
CA TYR A 375 1.84 20.30 0.43
C TYR A 375 2.13 21.45 -0.56
N HIS A 376 1.85 21.26 -1.85
CA HIS A 376 2.24 22.23 -2.89
C HIS A 376 1.23 23.36 -3.12
N GLN A 377 -0.02 23.20 -2.67
CA GLN A 377 -1.09 24.23 -2.73
C GLN A 377 -1.31 24.88 -4.12
N HIS A 378 -0.98 24.16 -5.21
CA HIS A 378 -1.14 24.66 -6.57
C HIS A 378 -2.59 24.50 -7.06
N PHE A 379 -3.48 25.32 -6.53
CA PHE A 379 -4.92 25.28 -6.86
C PHE A 379 -5.29 25.46 -8.35
N PRO A 380 -4.51 26.13 -9.23
CA PRO A 380 -4.81 26.16 -10.67
C PRO A 380 -4.90 24.78 -11.33
N LEU A 381 -4.30 23.74 -10.74
CA LEU A 381 -4.45 22.34 -11.14
C LEU A 381 -5.93 21.90 -11.22
N ILE A 382 -6.75 22.38 -10.28
CA ILE A 382 -8.17 22.03 -10.13
C ILE A 382 -8.96 22.42 -11.39
N LYS A 383 -8.66 23.61 -11.94
CA LYS A 383 -9.27 24.11 -13.18
C LYS A 383 -9.04 23.15 -14.34
N GLU A 384 -7.83 22.63 -14.48
CA GLU A 384 -7.46 21.77 -15.60
C GLU A 384 -7.99 20.34 -15.45
N ILE A 385 -8.03 19.77 -14.24
CA ILE A 385 -8.73 18.50 -13.97
C ILE A 385 -10.23 18.63 -14.30
N ILE A 386 -10.90 19.66 -13.81
CA ILE A 386 -12.34 19.89 -14.07
C ILE A 386 -12.59 20.20 -15.55
N SER A 387 -11.66 20.86 -16.24
CA SER A 387 -11.68 21.01 -17.69
C SER A 387 -11.58 19.68 -18.42
N ILE A 388 -10.70 18.76 -17.99
CA ILE A 388 -10.58 17.40 -18.54
C ILE A 388 -11.86 16.59 -18.31
N CYS A 389 -12.46 16.64 -17.12
CA CYS A 389 -13.76 16.01 -16.87
C CYS A 389 -14.83 16.53 -17.85
N SER A 390 -14.96 17.85 -18.04
CA SER A 390 -15.89 18.40 -19.04
C SER A 390 -15.54 17.98 -20.48
N LYS A 391 -14.25 17.92 -20.86
CA LYS A 391 -13.79 17.47 -22.19
C LYS A 391 -14.12 16.00 -22.47
N ILE A 392 -13.90 15.10 -21.50
CA ILE A 392 -14.24 13.67 -21.60
C ILE A 392 -15.74 13.50 -21.90
N TRP A 393 -16.59 14.17 -21.14
CA TRP A 393 -18.05 14.06 -21.29
C TRP A 393 -18.62 14.87 -22.48
N LYS A 394 -17.83 15.75 -23.12
CA LYS A 394 -18.14 16.33 -24.45
C LYS A 394 -17.86 15.37 -25.60
N SER A 395 -17.00 14.36 -25.44
CA SER A 395 -16.64 13.42 -26.49
C SER A 395 -17.68 12.31 -26.66
N ALA A 396 -18.24 12.20 -27.87
CA ALA A 396 -19.16 11.12 -28.24
C ALA A 396 -18.49 9.73 -28.33
N GLN A 397 -17.15 9.66 -28.21
CA GLN A 397 -16.34 8.44 -28.29
C GLN A 397 -15.73 8.02 -26.95
N ALA A 398 -15.98 8.76 -25.86
CA ALA A 398 -15.43 8.42 -24.54
C ALA A 398 -15.98 7.08 -24.03
N SER A 399 -15.09 6.19 -23.58
CA SER A 399 -15.49 4.87 -23.07
C SER A 399 -16.22 4.99 -21.72
N PRO A 400 -17.13 4.05 -21.39
CA PRO A 400 -17.81 4.05 -20.08
C PRO A 400 -16.85 3.95 -18.89
N LEU A 401 -15.69 3.30 -19.08
CA LEU A 401 -14.63 3.21 -18.07
C LEU A 401 -13.99 4.59 -17.81
N LEU A 402 -13.62 5.31 -18.87
CA LEU A 402 -13.05 6.67 -18.77
C LEU A 402 -14.04 7.66 -18.15
N GLN A 403 -15.33 7.53 -18.47
CA GLN A 403 -16.42 8.30 -17.84
C GLN A 403 -16.54 7.97 -16.34
N GLY A 404 -16.43 6.69 -15.97
CA GLY A 404 -16.45 6.22 -14.58
C GLY A 404 -15.31 6.79 -13.73
N GLU A 405 -14.06 6.69 -14.20
CA GLU A 405 -12.90 7.22 -13.48
C GLU A 405 -12.91 8.76 -13.43
N SER A 406 -13.30 9.44 -14.51
CA SER A 406 -13.50 10.91 -14.51
C SER A 406 -14.52 11.35 -13.46
N GLN A 407 -15.58 10.58 -13.27
CA GLN A 407 -16.59 10.82 -12.24
C GLN A 407 -16.08 10.49 -10.82
N LYS A 408 -15.21 9.48 -10.67
CA LYS A 408 -14.55 9.14 -9.40
C LYS A 408 -13.68 10.30 -8.92
N VAL A 409 -12.81 10.82 -9.79
CA VAL A 409 -11.96 12.00 -9.54
C VAL A 409 -12.80 13.23 -9.18
N LEU A 410 -13.86 13.51 -9.96
CA LEU A 410 -14.79 14.61 -9.67
C LEU A 410 -15.40 14.52 -8.25
N LEU A 411 -15.84 13.33 -7.84
CA LEU A 411 -16.41 13.11 -6.50
C LEU A 411 -15.35 13.26 -5.40
N HIS A 412 -14.13 12.76 -5.60
CA HIS A 412 -13.01 12.96 -4.67
C HIS A 412 -12.63 14.45 -4.52
N MET A 413 -12.76 15.26 -5.58
CA MET A 413 -12.52 16.71 -5.53
C MET A 413 -13.65 17.48 -4.84
N LEU A 414 -14.92 17.11 -5.09
CA LEU A 414 -16.08 17.73 -4.44
C LEU A 414 -16.14 17.44 -2.94
N SER A 415 -15.79 16.22 -2.53
CA SER A 415 -15.75 15.79 -1.12
C SER A 415 -14.38 15.98 -0.43
N HIS A 416 -13.45 16.69 -1.07
CA HIS A 416 -12.04 16.76 -0.66
C HIS A 416 -11.82 17.29 0.79
N PRO A 417 -10.93 16.68 1.60
CA PRO A 417 -10.75 17.06 3.00
C PRO A 417 -10.20 18.48 3.20
N LEU A 418 -9.38 19.00 2.28
CA LEU A 418 -8.90 20.39 2.31
C LEU A 418 -9.99 21.34 1.76
N PRO A 419 -10.67 22.17 2.59
CA PRO A 419 -11.86 22.92 2.17
C PRO A 419 -11.54 24.17 1.34
N ARG A 420 -10.31 24.31 0.82
CA ARG A 420 -10.00 25.21 -0.30
C ARG A 420 -10.14 24.48 -1.64
N VAL A 421 -9.69 23.23 -1.74
CA VAL A 421 -9.89 22.39 -2.93
C VAL A 421 -11.37 22.26 -3.25
N LYS A 422 -12.23 22.04 -2.24
CA LYS A 422 -13.69 22.05 -2.43
C LYS A 422 -14.20 23.39 -3.00
N ALA A 423 -13.81 24.52 -2.44
CA ALA A 423 -14.24 25.84 -2.90
C ALA A 423 -13.88 26.09 -4.38
N GLU A 424 -12.62 25.88 -4.75
CA GLU A 424 -12.13 26.03 -6.14
C GLU A 424 -12.80 25.02 -7.08
N THR A 425 -13.07 23.78 -6.63
CA THR A 425 -13.77 22.74 -7.42
C THR A 425 -15.21 23.14 -7.71
N TYR A 426 -15.98 23.50 -6.67
CA TYR A 426 -17.35 23.96 -6.83
C TYR A 426 -17.41 25.25 -7.66
N HIS A 427 -16.43 26.15 -7.54
CA HIS A 427 -16.33 27.35 -8.38
C HIS A 427 -16.10 27.01 -9.86
N HIS A 428 -15.13 26.15 -10.20
CA HIS A 428 -14.89 25.79 -11.60
C HIS A 428 -16.02 24.95 -12.22
N CYS A 429 -16.69 24.09 -11.43
CA CYS A 429 -17.93 23.44 -11.86
C CYS A 429 -19.03 24.47 -12.16
N LEU A 430 -19.16 25.54 -11.36
CA LEU A 430 -20.10 26.62 -11.62
C LEU A 430 -19.75 27.42 -12.88
N GLU A 431 -18.48 27.78 -13.11
CA GLU A 431 -18.10 28.53 -14.31
C GLU A 431 -18.33 27.73 -15.59
N ILE A 432 -18.02 26.43 -15.63
CA ILE A 432 -18.38 25.57 -16.77
C ILE A 432 -19.91 25.48 -16.95
N THR A 433 -20.67 25.42 -15.85
CA THR A 433 -22.15 25.41 -15.92
C THR A 433 -22.70 26.71 -16.50
N LYS A 434 -22.16 27.87 -16.08
CA LYS A 434 -22.49 29.20 -16.62
C LYS A 434 -22.10 29.35 -18.09
N GLU A 435 -20.95 28.81 -18.50
CA GLU A 435 -20.51 28.80 -19.90
C GLU A 435 -21.49 27.98 -20.74
N CYS A 436 -21.83 26.77 -20.31
CA CYS A 436 -22.66 25.85 -21.10
C CYS A 436 -24.14 26.24 -21.14
N LEU A 437 -24.68 26.92 -20.12
CA LEU A 437 -26.10 27.25 -19.97
C LEU A 437 -26.39 28.77 -19.93
N GLY A 438 -25.39 29.60 -20.21
CA GLY A 438 -25.51 31.06 -20.15
C GLY A 438 -26.37 31.64 -21.27
N VAL A 439 -27.20 32.63 -20.95
CA VAL A 439 -28.13 33.32 -21.88
C VAL A 439 -27.44 33.92 -23.11
N HIS A 440 -26.13 34.19 -23.03
CA HIS A 440 -25.34 34.68 -24.17
C HIS A 440 -25.08 33.60 -25.25
N ASN A 441 -25.44 32.34 -25.02
CA ASN A 441 -25.26 31.22 -25.95
C ASN A 441 -26.55 30.74 -26.63
N VAL A 442 -27.69 31.40 -26.40
CA VAL A 442 -28.99 31.16 -27.08
C VAL A 442 -28.84 31.12 -28.62
N THR A 443 -27.87 31.84 -29.17
CA THR A 443 -27.61 31.98 -30.61
C THR A 443 -26.67 30.92 -31.20
N LYS A 444 -26.08 30.04 -30.38
CA LYS A 444 -25.17 28.97 -30.82
C LYS A 444 -25.93 27.64 -30.98
N PRO A 445 -25.47 26.71 -31.84
CA PRO A 445 -26.07 25.38 -31.94
C PRO A 445 -25.95 24.64 -30.59
N VAL A 446 -27.09 24.43 -29.94
CA VAL A 446 -27.21 23.96 -28.54
C VAL A 446 -26.47 22.63 -28.28
N SER A 447 -26.44 21.75 -29.28
CA SER A 447 -26.08 20.32 -29.15
C SER A 447 -24.64 20.03 -28.74
N SER A 448 -23.66 20.89 -29.03
CA SER A 448 -22.26 20.68 -28.64
C SER A 448 -21.90 21.40 -27.34
N LEU A 449 -22.55 22.53 -27.04
CA LEU A 449 -22.23 23.34 -25.86
C LEU A 449 -22.83 22.75 -24.58
N CYS A 450 -24.10 22.35 -24.60
CA CYS A 450 -24.77 21.81 -23.40
C CYS A 450 -24.14 20.50 -22.91
N ASN A 451 -23.46 19.74 -23.79
CA ASN A 451 -22.74 18.52 -23.41
C ASN A 451 -21.62 18.78 -22.39
N GLY A 452 -21.13 20.01 -22.27
CA GLY A 452 -20.12 20.38 -21.28
C GLY A 452 -20.53 20.20 -19.83
N ILE A 453 -21.83 20.09 -19.53
CA ILE A 453 -22.33 19.83 -18.17
C ILE A 453 -22.46 18.34 -17.85
N HIS A 454 -22.28 17.42 -18.82
CA HIS A 454 -22.63 16.01 -18.67
C HIS A 454 -21.86 15.29 -17.56
N PHE A 455 -20.67 15.77 -17.18
CA PHE A 455 -19.90 15.30 -16.03
C PHE A 455 -20.59 15.54 -14.67
N LEU A 456 -21.51 16.52 -14.59
CA LEU A 456 -22.36 16.78 -13.42
C LEU A 456 -23.66 15.96 -13.46
N LEU A 457 -24.05 15.43 -14.62
CA LEU A 457 -25.30 14.70 -14.83
C LEU A 457 -25.16 13.22 -14.44
N HIS A 458 -24.94 12.98 -13.14
CA HIS A 458 -24.96 11.65 -12.54
C HIS A 458 -25.51 11.69 -11.10
N PRO A 459 -26.34 10.73 -10.66
CA PRO A 459 -26.97 10.71 -9.34
C PRO A 459 -26.04 10.98 -8.14
N LYS A 460 -24.85 10.35 -8.10
CA LYS A 460 -23.88 10.56 -7.01
C LYS A 460 -23.34 12.00 -6.94
N VAL A 461 -23.16 12.65 -8.10
CA VAL A 461 -22.61 14.02 -8.17
C VAL A 461 -23.69 15.03 -7.77
N LEU A 462 -24.92 14.84 -8.27
CA LEU A 462 -26.07 15.65 -7.85
C LEU A 462 -26.39 15.45 -6.35
N TYR A 463 -26.23 14.24 -5.81
CA TYR A 463 -26.34 13.95 -4.38
C TYR A 463 -25.29 14.71 -3.56
N GLU A 464 -24.01 14.64 -3.94
CA GLU A 464 -22.90 15.33 -3.29
C GLU A 464 -23.17 16.85 -3.18
N ILE A 465 -23.54 17.47 -4.31
CA ILE A 465 -23.87 18.90 -4.40
C ILE A 465 -25.10 19.23 -3.53
N SER A 466 -26.12 18.37 -3.52
CA SER A 466 -27.40 18.62 -2.82
C SER A 466 -27.36 18.36 -1.31
N VAL A 467 -26.56 17.38 -0.86
CA VAL A 467 -26.42 17.03 0.57
C VAL A 467 -25.31 17.86 1.19
N PHE A 468 -24.08 17.72 0.72
CA PHE A 468 -22.92 18.33 1.35
C PHE A 468 -22.67 19.74 0.82
N GLY A 469 -22.76 19.97 -0.49
CA GLY A 469 -22.58 21.30 -1.09
C GLY A 469 -23.54 22.37 -0.52
N ILE A 470 -24.84 22.08 -0.42
CA ILE A 470 -25.84 23.01 0.17
C ILE A 470 -25.69 23.15 1.71
N GLN A 471 -25.04 22.21 2.40
CA GLN A 471 -24.87 22.24 3.86
C GLN A 471 -23.46 22.66 4.32
N GLU A 472 -22.50 22.83 3.40
CA GLU A 472 -21.14 23.26 3.74
C GLU A 472 -21.19 24.61 4.49
N PRO A 473 -20.50 24.74 5.66
CA PRO A 473 -20.51 25.97 6.45
C PRO A 473 -19.76 27.13 5.77
N LYS A 474 -18.95 26.85 4.74
CA LYS A 474 -18.34 27.86 3.88
C LYS A 474 -19.34 28.40 2.87
N SER A 475 -19.61 29.70 2.95
CA SER A 475 -20.51 30.44 2.05
C SER A 475 -20.17 30.31 0.56
N GLU A 476 -18.89 30.18 0.20
CA GLU A 476 -18.41 30.01 -1.18
C GLU A 476 -18.95 28.71 -1.81
N VAL A 477 -18.68 27.56 -1.18
CA VAL A 477 -19.19 26.25 -1.61
C VAL A 477 -20.72 26.24 -1.58
N ASN A 478 -21.31 26.80 -0.52
CA ASN A 478 -22.77 26.88 -0.35
C ASN A 478 -23.44 27.61 -1.52
N THR A 479 -22.90 28.77 -1.89
CA THR A 479 -23.38 29.62 -2.98
C THR A 479 -23.14 28.96 -4.33
N ALA A 480 -21.97 28.36 -4.54
CA ALA A 480 -21.64 27.67 -5.78
C ALA A 480 -22.51 26.43 -6.01
N ALA A 481 -22.72 25.59 -4.99
CA ALA A 481 -23.60 24.42 -5.05
C ALA A 481 -25.05 24.81 -5.41
N LYS A 482 -25.59 25.82 -4.73
CA LYS A 482 -26.92 26.37 -5.03
C LYS A 482 -27.01 26.93 -6.45
N ALA A 483 -25.99 27.67 -6.90
CA ALA A 483 -25.96 28.26 -8.22
C ALA A 483 -25.87 27.19 -9.32
N ILE A 484 -25.05 26.14 -9.17
CA ILE A 484 -24.98 25.02 -10.12
C ILE A 484 -26.37 24.39 -10.30
N LEU A 485 -27.05 24.06 -9.21
CA LEU A 485 -28.39 23.46 -9.25
C LEU A 485 -29.43 24.43 -9.85
N LEU A 486 -29.33 25.73 -9.56
CA LEU A 486 -30.21 26.74 -10.13
C LEU A 486 -30.04 26.84 -11.65
N TYR A 487 -28.81 26.90 -12.16
CA TYR A 487 -28.53 26.91 -13.60
C TYR A 487 -28.98 25.61 -14.29
N LEU A 488 -28.77 24.44 -13.67
CA LEU A 488 -29.24 23.16 -14.21
C LEU A 488 -30.77 23.11 -14.31
N LEU A 489 -31.48 23.53 -13.26
CA LEU A 489 -32.96 23.53 -13.23
C LEU A 489 -33.58 24.57 -14.18
N GLN A 490 -32.97 25.74 -14.33
CA GLN A 490 -33.41 26.78 -15.26
C GLN A 490 -32.97 26.53 -16.71
N GLY A 491 -31.95 25.69 -16.91
CA GLY A 491 -31.31 25.43 -18.20
C GLY A 491 -32.13 24.68 -19.24
N ARG A 492 -33.43 24.37 -18.99
CA ARG A 492 -34.32 23.62 -19.90
C ARG A 492 -34.28 24.10 -21.35
N LEU A 493 -34.26 25.42 -21.58
CA LEU A 493 -34.20 26.01 -22.93
C LEU A 493 -32.81 25.92 -23.58
N MET A 494 -31.76 25.79 -22.77
CA MET A 494 -30.34 25.76 -23.17
C MET A 494 -29.78 24.33 -23.25
N MET A 495 -30.64 23.31 -23.13
CA MET A 495 -30.28 21.90 -23.25
C MET A 495 -31.00 21.24 -24.42
N THR A 496 -30.37 20.26 -25.07
CA THR A 496 -31.09 19.33 -25.94
C THR A 496 -32.05 18.45 -25.13
N ALA A 497 -33.13 17.98 -25.74
CA ALA A 497 -34.09 17.08 -25.06
C ALA A 497 -33.40 15.85 -24.45
N LEU A 498 -32.42 15.27 -25.14
CA LEU A 498 -31.58 14.17 -24.62
C LEU A 498 -30.79 14.57 -23.36
N THR A 499 -30.19 15.76 -23.33
CA THR A 499 -29.46 16.27 -22.15
C THR A 499 -30.40 16.55 -21.00
N TRP A 500 -31.59 17.11 -21.26
CA TRP A 500 -32.62 17.33 -20.25
C TRP A 500 -33.12 16.01 -19.66
N ASN A 501 -33.39 15.01 -20.48
CA ASN A 501 -33.85 13.70 -20.00
C ASN A 501 -32.79 13.02 -19.13
N LYS A 502 -31.51 13.01 -19.57
CA LYS A 502 -30.38 12.53 -18.76
C LYS A 502 -30.25 13.28 -17.43
N PHE A 503 -30.48 14.60 -17.42
CA PHE A 503 -30.52 15.39 -16.17
C PHE A 503 -31.67 14.95 -15.27
N ILE A 504 -32.90 14.84 -15.78
CA ILE A 504 -34.08 14.44 -15.01
C ILE A 504 -33.95 13.01 -14.45
N GLU A 505 -33.46 12.06 -15.24
CA GLU A 505 -33.15 10.69 -14.80
C GLU A 505 -32.12 10.70 -13.66
N SER A 506 -31.04 11.48 -13.81
CA SER A 506 -30.00 11.64 -12.79
C SER A 506 -30.51 12.32 -11.52
N LEU A 507 -31.45 13.26 -11.68
CA LEU A 507 -32.03 14.06 -10.60
C LEU A 507 -33.06 13.27 -9.79
N CYS A 508 -33.85 12.40 -10.43
CA CYS A 508 -34.93 11.62 -9.81
C CYS A 508 -34.62 10.99 -8.43
N PRO A 509 -33.49 10.26 -8.23
CA PRO A 509 -33.13 9.72 -6.91
C PRO A 509 -32.74 10.79 -5.87
N VAL A 510 -32.39 12.01 -6.30
CA VAL A 510 -31.94 13.14 -5.45
C VAL A 510 -33.10 14.09 -5.09
N ILE A 511 -34.22 14.09 -5.83
CA ILE A 511 -35.41 14.93 -5.55
C ILE A 511 -35.86 14.87 -4.07
N PRO A 512 -35.91 13.71 -3.37
CA PRO A 512 -36.34 13.66 -1.97
C PRO A 512 -35.50 14.54 -1.02
N ILE A 513 -34.21 14.71 -1.33
CA ILE A 513 -33.27 15.54 -0.57
C ILE A 513 -33.48 17.01 -0.92
N LEU A 514 -33.51 17.32 -2.23
CA LEU A 514 -33.69 18.69 -2.72
C LEU A 514 -34.97 19.34 -2.19
N GLN A 515 -36.05 18.57 -2.06
CA GLN A 515 -37.30 19.04 -1.48
C GLN A 515 -37.20 19.52 -0.02
N GLY A 516 -36.16 19.13 0.72
CA GLY A 516 -35.86 19.70 2.04
C GLY A 516 -35.55 21.19 2.00
N TYR A 517 -35.06 21.70 0.85
CA TYR A 517 -34.76 23.11 0.61
C TYR A 517 -35.85 23.84 -0.18
N ALA A 518 -36.97 23.18 -0.50
CA ALA A 518 -38.08 23.78 -1.24
C ALA A 518 -38.61 25.04 -0.52
N ASP A 519 -38.93 26.07 -1.30
CA ASP A 519 -39.30 27.40 -0.79
C ASP A 519 -40.06 28.22 -1.84
N THR A 520 -40.81 29.22 -1.39
CA THR A 520 -41.64 30.08 -2.27
C THR A 520 -41.01 31.43 -2.63
N GLU A 521 -39.89 31.79 -2.00
CA GLU A 521 -39.20 33.09 -2.10
C GLU A 521 -37.76 32.92 -2.60
N ASP A 522 -37.04 31.90 -2.12
CA ASP A 522 -35.71 31.53 -2.61
C ASP A 522 -35.77 31.02 -4.07
N PRO A 523 -34.93 31.52 -5.00
CA PRO A 523 -34.97 31.12 -6.41
C PRO A 523 -34.76 29.63 -6.67
N LEU A 524 -33.86 28.98 -5.92
CA LEU A 524 -33.60 27.54 -6.06
C LEU A 524 -34.73 26.73 -5.42
N GLY A 525 -35.18 27.13 -4.23
CA GLY A 525 -36.32 26.53 -3.57
C GLY A 525 -37.59 26.55 -4.43
N ASN A 526 -37.82 27.64 -5.17
CA ASN A 526 -38.94 27.78 -6.10
C ASN A 526 -38.78 26.90 -7.34
N CYS A 527 -37.57 26.82 -7.93
CA CYS A 527 -37.30 25.87 -9.01
C CYS A 527 -37.54 24.40 -8.57
N ILE A 528 -37.20 24.04 -7.33
CA ILE A 528 -37.47 22.72 -6.74
C ILE A 528 -38.98 22.48 -6.55
N LEU A 529 -39.78 23.50 -6.21
CA LEU A 529 -41.24 23.38 -6.20
C LEU A 529 -41.82 23.14 -7.60
N LEU A 530 -41.31 23.88 -8.60
CA LEU A 530 -41.79 23.82 -9.99
C LEU A 530 -41.60 22.44 -10.64
N LEU A 531 -40.59 21.66 -10.24
CA LEU A 531 -40.46 20.24 -10.63
C LEU A 531 -41.72 19.40 -10.34
N SER A 532 -42.51 19.77 -9.34
CA SER A 532 -43.72 19.04 -8.93
C SER A 532 -45.00 19.55 -9.62
N LYS A 533 -44.90 20.58 -10.47
CA LYS A 533 -46.02 21.15 -11.23
C LYS A 533 -46.14 20.44 -12.59
N ALA A 534 -47.37 20.24 -13.07
CA ALA A 534 -47.60 19.85 -14.46
C ALA A 534 -47.37 21.05 -15.40
N SER A 535 -46.62 20.82 -16.47
CA SER A 535 -46.56 21.69 -17.65
C SER A 535 -47.89 21.64 -18.40
N SER A 536 -48.31 22.75 -18.99
CA SER A 536 -49.37 22.79 -20.02
C SER A 536 -48.85 22.35 -21.39
N ASP A 537 -47.55 22.51 -21.60
CA ASP A 537 -46.87 22.22 -22.86
C ASP A 537 -46.43 20.75 -22.88
N THR A 538 -46.34 20.17 -24.07
CA THR A 538 -46.48 18.72 -24.36
C THR A 538 -45.38 17.77 -23.84
N GLU A 539 -44.49 18.20 -22.95
CA GLU A 539 -43.54 17.31 -22.27
C GLU A 539 -43.63 17.49 -20.75
N GLU A 540 -43.86 16.39 -20.03
CA GLU A 540 -43.91 16.38 -18.56
C GLU A 540 -42.51 16.41 -17.95
N ILE A 541 -42.31 17.25 -16.93
CA ILE A 541 -40.99 17.41 -16.28
C ILE A 541 -40.58 16.17 -15.46
N LEU A 542 -41.55 15.44 -14.89
CA LEU A 542 -41.35 14.22 -14.11
C LEU A 542 -42.46 13.20 -14.41
N PRO A 543 -42.17 11.88 -14.43
CA PRO A 543 -43.19 10.84 -14.56
C PRO A 543 -44.28 10.95 -13.49
N CYS A 544 -45.54 10.67 -13.86
CA CYS A 544 -46.73 10.78 -12.99
C CYS A 544 -46.54 10.24 -11.56
N THR A 545 -45.98 9.04 -11.41
CA THR A 545 -45.78 8.40 -10.09
C THR A 545 -44.70 9.10 -9.26
N THR A 546 -43.61 9.55 -9.89
CA THR A 546 -42.57 10.38 -9.25
C THR A 546 -43.12 11.73 -8.83
N ARG A 547 -43.95 12.36 -9.68
CA ARG A 547 -44.64 13.63 -9.45
C ARG A 547 -45.66 13.57 -8.31
N LEU A 548 -46.51 12.54 -8.24
CA LEU A 548 -47.42 12.31 -7.11
C LEU A 548 -46.65 12.09 -5.80
N LYS A 549 -45.62 11.23 -5.82
CA LYS A 549 -44.69 11.08 -4.69
C LYS A 549 -44.02 12.41 -4.32
N SER A 550 -43.78 13.29 -5.30
CA SER A 550 -43.20 14.63 -5.12
C SER A 550 -44.14 15.55 -4.33
N MET A 551 -45.41 15.64 -4.75
CA MET A 551 -46.43 16.44 -4.06
C MET A 551 -46.65 15.97 -2.61
N LEU A 552 -46.74 14.65 -2.40
CA LEU A 552 -46.92 14.07 -1.06
C LEU A 552 -45.75 14.36 -0.12
N ARG A 553 -44.50 14.33 -0.63
CA ARG A 553 -43.30 14.72 0.13
C ARG A 553 -43.32 16.21 0.53
N LEU A 554 -43.77 17.10 -0.36
CA LEU A 554 -43.84 18.54 -0.04
C LEU A 554 -44.84 18.86 1.08
N LEU A 555 -45.87 18.03 1.30
CA LEU A 555 -46.79 18.17 2.43
C LEU A 555 -46.15 17.88 3.80
N LEU A 556 -44.95 17.30 3.84
CA LEU A 556 -44.15 17.08 5.05
C LEU A 556 -43.14 18.22 5.34
N VAL A 557 -42.92 19.14 4.39
CA VAL A 557 -41.94 20.23 4.52
C VAL A 557 -42.38 21.21 5.61
N LYS A 558 -41.43 21.67 6.44
CA LYS A 558 -41.69 22.54 7.62
C LYS A 558 -42.36 23.87 7.28
N LYS A 559 -42.15 24.41 6.06
CA LYS A 559 -42.65 25.73 5.61
C LYS A 559 -44.14 25.67 5.19
N PRO A 560 -45.05 26.49 5.78
CA PRO A 560 -46.48 26.44 5.45
C PRO A 560 -46.82 26.85 4.00
N SER A 561 -46.07 27.78 3.40
CA SER A 561 -46.27 28.23 2.02
C SER A 561 -46.08 27.10 1.01
N VAL A 562 -44.98 26.35 1.17
CA VAL A 562 -44.66 25.11 0.42
C VAL A 562 -45.81 24.11 0.51
N ARG A 563 -46.28 23.80 1.73
CA ARG A 563 -47.40 22.86 1.92
C ARG A 563 -48.69 23.34 1.26
N SER A 564 -48.99 24.64 1.33
CA SER A 564 -50.18 25.22 0.67
C SER A 564 -50.11 25.10 -0.86
N LEU A 565 -48.94 25.31 -1.47
CA LEU A 565 -48.78 25.10 -2.91
C LEU A 565 -48.88 23.62 -3.28
N ALA A 566 -48.18 22.74 -2.55
CA ALA A 566 -48.22 21.31 -2.77
C ALA A 566 -49.63 20.73 -2.67
N LEU A 567 -50.44 21.24 -1.74
CA LEU A 567 -51.83 20.81 -1.55
C LEU A 567 -52.76 21.29 -2.68
N LYS A 568 -52.51 22.46 -3.27
CA LYS A 568 -53.20 22.93 -4.49
C LYS A 568 -52.82 22.07 -5.69
N LEU A 569 -51.55 21.72 -5.84
CA LEU A 569 -51.06 20.83 -6.90
C LEU A 569 -51.63 19.42 -6.77
N LEU A 570 -51.67 18.86 -5.55
CA LEU A 570 -52.26 17.55 -5.27
C LEU A 570 -53.78 17.55 -5.50
N ALA A 571 -54.50 18.58 -5.03
CA ALA A 571 -55.93 18.70 -5.27
C ALA A 571 -56.24 18.76 -6.77
N PHE A 572 -55.53 19.59 -7.54
CA PHE A 572 -55.65 19.66 -8.99
C PHE A 572 -55.39 18.29 -9.65
N HIS A 573 -54.29 17.61 -9.29
CA HIS A 573 -53.96 16.31 -9.85
C HIS A 573 -55.04 15.25 -9.60
N LEU A 574 -55.61 15.21 -8.38
CA LEU A 574 -56.66 14.24 -8.02
C LEU A 574 -58.03 14.60 -8.62
N THR A 575 -58.35 15.88 -8.83
CA THR A 575 -59.58 16.29 -9.54
C THR A 575 -59.49 16.20 -11.06
N SER A 576 -58.29 16.06 -11.61
CA SER A 576 -58.02 15.96 -13.05
C SER A 576 -57.53 14.57 -13.46
N GLU A 577 -57.66 13.58 -12.58
CA GLU A 577 -57.31 12.19 -12.85
C GLU A 577 -58.42 11.50 -13.66
N GLU A 578 -58.05 10.56 -14.54
CA GLU A 578 -59.04 9.73 -15.26
C GLU A 578 -59.91 8.96 -14.24
N GLY A 579 -61.23 9.09 -14.36
CA GLY A 579 -62.18 8.48 -13.42
C GLY A 579 -62.24 9.13 -12.03
N ALA A 580 -61.84 10.40 -11.86
CA ALA A 580 -61.92 11.11 -10.57
C ALA A 580 -63.31 11.03 -9.90
N ASP A 581 -64.41 11.07 -10.66
CA ASP A 581 -65.78 11.02 -10.13
C ASP A 581 -66.19 9.65 -9.55
N THR A 582 -65.61 8.56 -10.06
CA THR A 582 -65.85 7.20 -9.55
C THR A 582 -64.93 6.85 -8.38
N LYS A 583 -63.79 7.52 -8.26
CA LYS A 583 -62.85 7.36 -7.14
C LYS A 583 -63.44 7.87 -5.82
N ARG A 584 -62.89 7.38 -4.71
CA ARG A 584 -63.31 7.70 -3.34
C ARG A 584 -62.10 8.00 -2.45
N PRO A 585 -62.20 8.93 -1.47
CA PRO A 585 -63.34 9.82 -1.21
C PRO A 585 -63.56 10.84 -2.35
N LEU A 586 -64.77 11.41 -2.44
CA LEU A 586 -65.03 12.54 -3.34
C LEU A 586 -64.24 13.77 -2.84
N ILE A 587 -63.39 14.32 -3.71
CA ILE A 587 -62.44 15.37 -3.34
C ILE A 587 -63.00 16.76 -3.66
N ASP A 588 -63.47 17.48 -2.65
CA ASP A 588 -63.64 18.93 -2.76
C ASP A 588 -62.26 19.62 -2.60
N ALA A 589 -61.73 20.12 -3.72
CA ALA A 589 -60.51 20.91 -3.75
C ALA A 589 -60.55 22.14 -2.82
N ARG A 590 -61.74 22.72 -2.56
CA ARG A 590 -61.92 23.84 -1.62
C ARG A 590 -61.69 23.39 -0.18
N VAL A 591 -62.19 22.21 0.21
CA VAL A 591 -61.89 21.61 1.52
C VAL A 591 -60.41 21.25 1.60
N LEU A 592 -59.86 20.49 0.63
CA LEU A 592 -58.44 20.11 0.64
C LEU A 592 -57.53 21.33 0.77
N SER A 593 -57.74 22.39 0.00
CA SER A 593 -56.88 23.59 0.02
C SER A 593 -56.73 24.26 1.40
N ARG A 594 -57.63 23.98 2.35
CA ARG A 594 -57.61 24.49 3.73
C ARG A 594 -56.79 23.61 4.69
N VAL A 595 -56.52 22.35 4.35
CA VAL A 595 -55.87 21.37 5.25
C VAL A 595 -54.33 21.36 5.08
N THR A 596 -53.72 22.55 5.10
CA THR A 596 -52.27 22.75 4.82
C THR A 596 -51.30 22.05 5.79
N ASN A 597 -51.83 21.37 6.81
CA ASN A 597 -51.08 20.63 7.83
C ASN A 597 -51.47 19.13 7.86
N LEU A 598 -52.03 18.58 6.78
CA LEU A 598 -52.57 17.21 6.70
C LEU A 598 -51.67 16.12 7.33
N PHE A 599 -50.36 16.19 7.11
CA PHE A 599 -49.37 15.25 7.68
C PHE A 599 -48.55 15.83 8.85
N ILE A 600 -48.84 17.07 9.29
CA ILE A 600 -48.15 17.75 10.40
C ILE A 600 -49.02 17.66 11.67
N VAL A 601 -49.20 16.43 12.17
CA VAL A 601 -50.16 16.12 13.24
C VAL A 601 -49.51 16.19 14.62
N LYS A 602 -50.10 16.93 15.57
CA LYS A 602 -49.57 17.08 16.95
C LYS A 602 -49.65 15.80 17.80
N LYS A 603 -50.53 14.88 17.46
CA LYS A 603 -50.63 13.52 18.00
C LYS A 603 -50.92 12.60 16.80
N PRO A 604 -50.08 11.61 16.47
CA PRO A 604 -50.41 10.67 15.42
C PRO A 604 -51.68 9.92 15.81
N ILE A 605 -52.62 9.80 14.87
CA ILE A 605 -53.77 8.92 15.01
C ILE A 605 -53.30 7.55 14.55
N GLU A 606 -53.24 6.57 15.46
CA GLU A 606 -53.11 5.16 15.06
C GLU A 606 -54.39 4.75 14.33
N LEU A 607 -54.38 4.91 13.00
CA LEU A 607 -55.31 4.21 12.12
C LEU A 607 -54.94 2.72 12.13
N LYS A 608 -55.37 2.02 13.18
CA LYS A 608 -55.49 0.58 13.15
C LYS A 608 -56.56 0.26 12.11
N LEU A 609 -56.10 -0.05 10.91
CA LEU A 609 -56.82 -0.89 9.96
C LEU A 609 -56.95 -2.26 10.65
N ASP A 610 -57.99 -2.37 11.45
CA ASP A 610 -58.12 -3.42 12.45
C ASP A 610 -58.79 -4.62 11.77
N ASP A 611 -58.05 -5.27 10.86
CA ASP A 611 -58.42 -6.52 10.18
C ASP A 611 -58.74 -7.68 11.16
N ARG A 612 -58.55 -7.43 12.47
CA ARG A 612 -58.83 -8.32 13.59
C ARG A 612 -59.71 -7.70 14.68
N ARG A 613 -60.36 -6.56 14.42
CA ARG A 613 -61.64 -6.29 15.09
C ARG A 613 -62.63 -7.28 14.51
N GLU A 614 -63.03 -8.21 15.37
CA GLU A 614 -64.13 -9.12 15.10
C GLU A 614 -65.30 -8.31 14.52
N LEU A 615 -65.73 -8.68 13.32
CA LEU A 615 -66.98 -8.18 12.75
C LEU A 615 -68.09 -8.63 13.70
N VAL A 616 -68.51 -7.73 14.60
CA VAL A 616 -69.56 -7.95 15.62
C VAL A 616 -70.85 -8.48 14.99
N ILE A 617 -71.04 -8.16 13.71
CA ILE A 617 -72.07 -8.68 12.82
C ILE A 617 -71.36 -9.55 11.77
N LYS A 618 -71.51 -10.88 11.85
CA LYS A 618 -70.91 -11.81 10.87
C LYS A 618 -71.60 -11.65 9.50
N LEU A 619 -70.85 -11.83 8.41
CA LEU A 619 -71.36 -11.75 7.04
C LEU A 619 -72.61 -12.63 6.83
N GLU A 620 -72.53 -13.90 7.24
CA GLU A 620 -73.65 -14.86 7.22
C GLU A 620 -74.93 -14.35 7.92
N THR A 621 -74.80 -13.46 8.92
CA THR A 621 -75.94 -12.90 9.64
C THR A 621 -76.58 -11.75 8.85
N VAL A 622 -75.79 -10.96 8.11
CA VAL A 622 -76.31 -9.96 7.18
C VAL A 622 -77.04 -10.65 6.04
N GLU A 623 -76.43 -11.67 5.45
CA GLU A 623 -76.99 -12.46 4.35
C GLU A 623 -78.35 -13.08 4.73
N LYS A 624 -78.42 -13.79 5.87
CA LYS A 624 -79.67 -14.43 6.34
C LYS A 624 -80.77 -13.41 6.67
N VAL A 625 -80.43 -12.24 7.20
CA VAL A 625 -81.43 -11.18 7.43
C VAL A 625 -81.86 -10.51 6.12
N TYR A 626 -80.97 -10.42 5.13
CA TYR A 626 -81.31 -9.95 3.78
C TYR A 626 -82.23 -10.94 3.04
N GLU A 627 -81.95 -12.25 3.09
CA GLU A 627 -82.85 -13.30 2.57
C GLU A 627 -84.25 -13.24 3.22
N ILE A 628 -84.33 -13.01 4.53
CA ILE A 628 -85.60 -12.85 5.25
C ILE A 628 -86.33 -11.54 4.83
N PHE A 629 -85.59 -10.50 4.43
CA PHE A 629 -86.17 -9.24 3.92
C PHE A 629 -86.67 -9.37 2.47
N THR A 630 -85.94 -10.07 1.60
CA THR A 630 -86.26 -10.21 0.16
C THR A 630 -87.18 -11.37 -0.17
N SER A 631 -87.35 -12.36 0.72
CA SER A 631 -88.23 -13.51 0.47
C SER A 631 -89.72 -13.15 0.51
N ASP A 632 -90.44 -13.49 -0.56
CA ASP A 632 -91.88 -13.25 -0.68
C ASP A 632 -92.76 -14.19 0.15
N ASP A 633 -92.26 -15.37 0.53
CA ASP A 633 -92.96 -16.34 1.38
C ASP A 633 -93.00 -15.92 2.86
N VAL A 634 -92.34 -14.82 3.23
CA VAL A 634 -92.20 -14.33 4.61
C VAL A 634 -93.24 -13.25 4.92
N ASP A 635 -93.89 -13.35 6.09
CA ASP A 635 -94.85 -12.35 6.58
C ASP A 635 -94.25 -10.94 6.67
N LEU A 636 -95.08 -9.94 6.37
CA LEU A 636 -94.71 -8.52 6.30
C LEU A 636 -94.13 -8.00 7.63
N VAL A 637 -94.58 -8.55 8.76
CA VAL A 637 -94.05 -8.20 10.09
C VAL A 637 -92.59 -8.66 10.26
N LEU A 638 -92.25 -9.86 9.76
CA LEU A 638 -90.87 -10.36 9.77
C LEU A 638 -90.00 -9.60 8.78
N ARG A 639 -90.49 -9.37 7.54
CA ARG A 639 -89.77 -8.55 6.54
C ARG A 639 -89.47 -7.15 7.05
N LYS A 640 -90.42 -6.51 7.74
CA LYS A 640 -90.20 -5.21 8.39
C LYS A 640 -89.13 -5.29 9.49
N SER A 641 -89.18 -6.31 10.35
CA SER A 641 -88.17 -6.50 11.40
C SER A 641 -86.77 -6.74 10.82
N ALA A 642 -86.66 -7.47 9.71
CA ALA A 642 -85.41 -7.67 8.99
C ALA A 642 -84.88 -6.36 8.37
N ALA A 643 -85.76 -5.54 7.76
CA ALA A 643 -85.39 -4.22 7.26
C ALA A 643 -84.89 -3.27 8.37
N GLU A 644 -85.55 -3.27 9.53
CA GLU A 644 -85.12 -2.48 10.70
C GLU A 644 -83.78 -2.97 11.27
N GLN A 645 -83.53 -4.29 11.28
CA GLN A 645 -82.24 -4.87 11.67
C GLN A 645 -81.12 -4.52 10.68
N LEU A 646 -81.37 -4.60 9.37
CA LEU A 646 -80.41 -4.18 8.34
C LEU A 646 -80.09 -2.68 8.45
N ALA A 647 -81.09 -1.84 8.71
CA ALA A 647 -80.87 -0.40 8.94
C ALA A 647 -79.97 -0.14 10.15
N VAL A 648 -80.18 -0.85 11.26
CA VAL A 648 -79.32 -0.75 12.46
C VAL A 648 -77.90 -1.26 12.19
N ILE A 649 -77.75 -2.37 11.46
CA ILE A 649 -76.46 -2.92 11.01
C ILE A 649 -75.68 -1.86 10.20
N MET A 650 -76.31 -1.28 9.16
CA MET A 650 -75.69 -0.27 8.31
C MET A 650 -75.38 1.04 9.06
N GLN A 651 -76.22 1.43 10.02
CA GLN A 651 -76.00 2.62 10.85
C GLN A 651 -74.84 2.42 11.84
N GLY A 652 -74.63 1.20 12.33
CA GLY A 652 -73.43 0.81 13.08
C GLY A 652 -72.14 0.98 12.26
N CYS A 653 -72.09 0.41 11.04
CA CYS A 653 -70.94 0.55 10.14
C CYS A 653 -70.58 2.02 9.87
N ARG A 654 -71.58 2.88 9.65
CA ARG A 654 -71.38 4.33 9.44
C ARG A 654 -70.78 5.06 10.65
N MET A 655 -71.02 4.61 11.88
CA MET A 655 -70.41 5.23 13.07
C MET A 655 -68.97 4.77 13.33
N PHE A 656 -68.60 3.55 12.92
CA PHE A 656 -67.24 3.02 13.11
C PHE A 656 -66.28 3.33 11.95
N GLY A 657 -66.76 3.95 10.87
CA GLY A 657 -65.92 4.39 9.76
C GLY A 657 -65.38 3.26 8.88
N THR A 658 -65.97 2.07 8.97
CA THR A 658 -65.62 0.92 8.14
C THR A 658 -66.26 1.01 6.76
N THR A 659 -65.45 0.95 5.72
CA THR A 659 -65.90 0.63 4.36
C THR A 659 -66.41 -0.81 4.34
N MET A 660 -67.56 -1.05 3.71
CA MET A 660 -68.01 -2.40 3.41
C MET A 660 -67.03 -3.07 2.43
N PRO A 661 -66.79 -4.39 2.50
CA PRO A 661 -66.08 -5.10 1.44
C PRO A 661 -66.92 -5.06 0.15
N HIS A 662 -66.28 -4.91 -1.02
CA HIS A 662 -66.99 -4.71 -2.30
C HIS A 662 -68.02 -5.79 -2.63
N THR A 663 -67.84 -7.03 -2.16
CA THR A 663 -68.81 -8.13 -2.33
C THR A 663 -70.18 -7.85 -1.72
N LEU A 664 -70.28 -6.95 -0.74
CA LEU A 664 -71.55 -6.49 -0.15
C LEU A 664 -72.17 -5.27 -0.88
N GLU A 665 -71.40 -4.55 -1.70
CA GLU A 665 -71.97 -3.45 -2.51
C GLU A 665 -72.66 -3.99 -3.77
N GLU A 666 -72.09 -5.01 -4.42
CA GLU A 666 -72.67 -5.62 -5.63
C GLU A 666 -74.00 -6.33 -5.36
N GLY A 667 -74.15 -6.97 -4.19
CA GLY A 667 -75.37 -7.66 -3.78
C GLY A 667 -76.55 -6.76 -3.35
N PHE A 668 -76.33 -5.46 -3.21
CA PHE A 668 -77.37 -4.47 -2.87
C PHE A 668 -77.66 -3.47 -4.01
N MET A 669 -77.06 -3.69 -5.19
CA MET A 669 -77.12 -2.80 -6.37
C MET A 669 -77.95 -3.37 -7.55
N TRP A 670 -78.75 -4.40 -7.28
CA TRP A 670 -79.71 -5.03 -8.21
C TRP A 670 -81.08 -5.19 -7.55
#